data_AF-A0A2U3LRQ4-F1
#
_entry.id   AF-A0A2U3LRQ4-F1
#
_cell.length_a   1.000
_cell.length_b   1.000
_cell.length_c   1.000
_cell.angle_alpha   90.00
_cell.angle_beta   90.00
_cell.angle_gamma   90.00
#
_symmetry.space_group_name_H-M   'P 1'
#
loop_
_entity.id
_entity.type
_entity.pdbx_description
1 polymer ?
#
loop_
_entity_poly.entity_id
_entity_poly.type
_entity_poly.pdbx_seq_one_letter_code
_entity_poly.pdbx_strand_id
1 'polypeptide(L)'
;MLAEIVRFELVRHFRAISTYVYFLLFGALACLLMLAAGGEFEDSSISFGAGGKVLANSPYALAQCISILGYFGLLVIAAITGRAAFQDFDHKTDSFFFTSQAGKTAYLGGRYLAAVLILVFIFSSLGLGLFAGSLAPDLDHERMGPNRAAAYLAPYLISVIPNVIVMGALFFSLAALARRIFPVYVTSVVLLMGYLIAGTISRKIEHKFLASLADPFGASAMGFLTEYWTISEKNTRLVPLAGYLLWNRVLWLGIAAALLGFTWWKFRMQWDRPSGLSTAAVRRTTLSYTTHVGGPVLLTLTWLAFVETIKNIYFTLIVLAGILYMVVSAREMGDWFGTPTYPVTYQVIDMASGSFALFMLIVITFYSGELAWRERDAGTHEIVDAMPLPGWAQFLSKLLALLLVPILLQGVVMLTGMAIQLAKGYTRLEPLLYVKDLFGLQLVEFWLVCVLAMAVHSVVNNKYLGHFIMVLFYVITNTMGKFGLEHRLYNYASIPDHTYSDMNRFGPFLRPVFWFSAYWAVCAVLVAMVACLFWVRGLAVDWRWRLRLARGRFRAPQWRIAVSAGAAFLALGGFIFYNTNILHHYRTTYQSEDLTARYEKEYKKYLKTPQPKIAAVNLRVDLDPSRADARARIHGSYAIANRNAQPVQRILVTIPEECRIHRMAFTPAASLEWQDRKVGVQMYSLAQPLAPGETGTLEFEIEYAPRGFSNGDPDTNVVENGTFFDGDLLPHFGYNPPPQARSSSQAANGGHQRPRRPPDQRHIAGRRLGDFRDGDRDGAGPDRHRPGRIGARVDRRQAAPLPVPFARQSAQLPLRAFGPLPRAARPLERRRRRHLLSSRTRVQSGSHDEGHEADAGVRYEELRALSEQDGADRGVPSV
;
A
#
# COMPACT_ATOMS: atom_id res chain seq x y z
N MET A 1 34.53 17.52 -27.46
CA MET A 1 33.26 16.82 -27.79
C MET A 1 32.61 16.16 -26.59
N LEU A 2 33.04 14.98 -26.09
CA LEU A 2 32.35 14.30 -24.97
C LEU A 2 32.20 15.20 -23.74
N ALA A 3 33.28 15.83 -23.27
CA ALA A 3 33.25 16.75 -22.14
C ALA A 3 32.33 17.97 -22.36
N GLU A 4 32.18 18.47 -23.60
CA GLU A 4 31.28 19.59 -23.91
C GLU A 4 29.81 19.15 -23.87
N ILE A 5 29.48 17.95 -24.33
CA ILE A 5 28.13 17.39 -24.21
C ILE A 5 27.78 17.18 -22.73
N VAL A 6 28.71 16.66 -21.92
CA VAL A 6 28.54 16.54 -20.46
C VAL A 6 28.30 17.92 -19.83
N ARG A 7 29.15 18.90 -20.15
CA ARG A 7 29.05 20.27 -19.63
C ARG A 7 27.73 20.94 -20.02
N PHE A 8 27.30 20.81 -21.27
CA PHE A 8 26.04 21.36 -21.76
C PHE A 8 24.83 20.79 -21.00
N GLU A 9 24.74 19.46 -20.88
CA GLU A 9 23.64 18.82 -20.16
C GLU A 9 23.66 19.14 -18.67
N LEU A 10 24.84 19.17 -18.03
CA LEU A 10 24.96 19.59 -16.63
C LEU A 10 24.50 21.03 -16.43
N VAL A 11 24.96 21.99 -17.24
CA VAL A 11 24.53 23.40 -17.16
C VAL A 11 23.01 23.52 -17.37
N ARG A 12 22.45 22.74 -18.29
CA ARG A 12 20.99 22.70 -18.53
C ARG A 12 20.23 22.14 -17.34
N HIS A 13 20.70 21.05 -16.72
CA HIS A 13 20.11 20.47 -15.53
C HIS A 13 20.24 21.38 -14.29
N PHE A 14 21.38 22.04 -14.07
CA PHE A 14 21.55 23.03 -13.00
C PHE A 14 20.79 24.35 -13.25
N ARG A 15 20.25 24.60 -14.44
CA ARG A 15 19.28 25.67 -14.71
C ARG A 15 17.82 25.23 -14.55
N ALA A 16 17.55 23.92 -14.48
CA ALA A 16 16.20 23.40 -14.35
C ALA A 16 15.74 23.38 -12.88
N ILE A 17 14.67 24.11 -12.57
CA ILE A 17 14.06 24.19 -11.22
C ILE A 17 13.75 22.80 -10.66
N SER A 18 13.34 21.85 -11.50
CA SER A 18 13.04 20.47 -11.11
C SER A 18 14.21 19.78 -10.39
N THR A 19 15.45 20.07 -10.78
CA THR A 19 16.66 19.48 -10.16
C THR A 19 16.75 19.87 -8.68
N TYR A 20 16.55 21.15 -8.37
CA TYR A 20 16.58 21.66 -6.99
C TYR A 20 15.34 21.26 -6.21
N VAL A 21 14.18 21.11 -6.85
CA VAL A 21 12.98 20.56 -6.20
C VAL A 21 13.21 19.10 -5.78
N TYR A 22 13.80 18.26 -6.64
CA TYR A 22 14.16 16.89 -6.26
C TYR A 22 15.21 16.87 -5.14
N PHE A 23 16.27 17.67 -5.24
CA PHE A 23 17.30 17.78 -4.22
C PHE A 23 16.73 18.22 -2.86
N LEU A 24 15.97 19.32 -2.83
CA LEU A 24 15.41 19.87 -1.59
C LEU A 24 14.39 18.91 -0.98
N LEU A 25 13.57 18.24 -1.78
CA LEU A 25 12.55 17.33 -1.27
C LEU A 25 13.14 16.03 -0.71
N PHE A 26 14.11 15.42 -1.40
CA PHE A 26 14.81 14.26 -0.85
C PHE A 26 15.61 14.62 0.41
N GLY A 27 16.25 15.80 0.43
CA GLY A 27 16.94 16.30 1.61
C GLY A 27 16.01 16.61 2.78
N ALA A 28 14.85 17.23 2.52
CA ALA A 28 13.84 17.53 3.54
C ALA A 28 13.23 16.24 4.12
N LEU A 29 12.87 15.27 3.27
CA LEU A 29 12.38 13.96 3.70
C LEU A 29 13.42 13.22 4.55
N ALA A 30 14.68 13.22 4.11
CA ALA A 30 15.77 12.57 4.82
C ALA A 30 16.08 13.26 6.17
N CYS A 31 16.06 14.60 6.20
CA CYS A 31 16.17 15.39 7.43
C CYS A 31 15.04 15.06 8.42
N LEU A 32 13.79 15.15 7.97
CA LEU A 32 12.59 14.85 8.75
C LEU A 32 12.60 13.42 9.31
N LEU A 33 13.11 12.44 8.56
CA LEU A 33 13.31 11.07 9.05
C LEU A 33 14.43 10.95 10.10
N MET A 34 15.51 11.76 10.03
CA MET A 34 16.52 11.78 11.09
C MET A 34 15.97 12.43 12.35
N LEU A 35 15.26 13.56 12.25
CA LEU A 35 14.62 14.23 13.40
C LEU A 35 13.72 13.25 14.17
N ALA A 36 12.90 12.48 13.45
CA ALA A 36 12.01 11.47 14.03
C ALA A 36 12.73 10.24 14.62
N ALA A 37 13.89 9.87 14.09
CA ALA A 37 14.67 8.77 14.63
C ALA A 37 15.53 9.21 15.83
N GLY A 38 16.01 10.45 15.81
CA GLY A 38 16.74 11.11 16.89
C GLY A 38 15.87 11.67 18.00
N GLY A 39 14.53 11.59 17.90
CA GLY A 39 13.61 11.93 18.98
C GLY A 39 13.21 13.40 19.10
N GLU A 40 13.45 14.24 18.08
CA GLU A 40 13.06 15.66 18.04
C GLU A 40 11.55 15.85 18.27
N PHE A 41 10.73 14.99 17.66
CA PHE A 41 9.31 14.92 17.97
C PHE A 41 9.17 13.97 19.15
N GLU A 42 8.83 14.53 20.32
CA GLU A 42 8.57 13.80 21.58
C GLU A 42 7.69 12.56 21.33
N ASP A 43 6.69 12.72 20.45
CA ASP A 43 5.69 11.73 20.06
C ASP A 43 6.16 10.67 19.02
N SER A 44 7.47 10.57 18.70
CA SER A 44 7.97 9.70 17.62
C SER A 44 9.09 8.72 18.00
N SER A 45 9.01 7.49 17.47
CA SER A 45 10.06 6.47 17.62
C SER A 45 10.36 5.74 16.30
N ILE A 46 10.98 6.43 15.33
CA ILE A 46 11.37 5.80 14.06
C ILE A 46 12.66 4.98 14.21
N SER A 47 12.52 3.65 14.37
CA SER A 47 13.64 2.71 14.30
C SER A 47 13.91 2.24 12.86
N PHE A 48 15.14 2.41 12.38
CA PHE A 48 15.58 1.99 11.04
C PHE A 48 15.90 0.47 10.94
N GLY A 49 14.92 -0.37 11.25
CA GLY A 49 15.01 -1.83 11.05
C GLY A 49 15.93 -2.58 12.03
N ALA A 50 16.37 -1.92 13.09
CA ALA A 50 17.01 -2.55 14.24
C ALA A 50 16.48 -1.89 15.51
N GLY A 51 15.74 -2.66 16.31
CA GLY A 51 14.95 -2.16 17.45
C GLY A 51 15.75 -1.29 18.43
N GLY A 52 15.04 -0.48 19.21
CA GLY A 52 15.43 0.83 19.81
C GLY A 52 16.71 0.99 20.64
N LYS A 53 17.69 0.07 20.56
CA LYS A 53 19.06 0.22 21.07
C LYS A 53 20.11 0.48 19.97
N VAL A 54 19.70 0.55 18.70
CA VAL A 54 20.57 0.97 17.59
C VAL A 54 20.40 2.46 17.36
N LEU A 55 21.52 3.18 17.30
CA LEU A 55 21.56 4.64 17.19
C LEU A 55 21.07 5.10 15.81
N ALA A 56 20.32 6.20 15.76
CA ALA A 56 19.67 6.69 14.55
C ALA A 56 20.66 7.07 13.43
N ASN A 57 21.80 7.66 13.79
CA ASN A 57 22.91 7.98 12.88
C ASN A 57 24.03 6.89 12.88
N SER A 58 23.73 5.67 13.33
CA SER A 58 24.68 4.55 13.23
C SER A 58 25.03 4.22 11.77
N PRO A 59 26.22 3.65 11.50
CA PRO A 59 26.57 3.19 10.15
C PRO A 59 25.56 2.23 9.53
N TYR A 60 24.95 1.35 10.34
CA TYR A 60 23.89 0.46 9.88
C TYR A 60 22.62 1.22 9.53
N ALA A 61 22.13 2.10 10.41
CA ALA A 61 20.90 2.87 10.19
C ALA A 61 21.03 3.81 8.98
N LEU A 62 22.15 4.53 8.85
CA LEU A 62 22.44 5.38 7.69
C LEU A 62 22.51 4.55 6.39
N ALA A 63 23.14 3.38 6.41
CA ALA A 63 23.20 2.51 5.23
C ALA A 63 21.82 1.98 4.80
N GLN A 64 20.96 1.60 5.76
CA GLN A 64 19.58 1.21 5.48
C GLN A 64 18.77 2.39 4.95
N CYS A 65 18.77 3.53 5.66
CA CYS A 65 17.96 4.71 5.32
C CYS A 65 18.33 5.30 3.95
N ILE A 66 19.62 5.55 3.69
CA ILE A 66 20.10 6.08 2.40
C ILE A 66 19.80 5.10 1.27
N SER A 67 19.93 3.79 1.49
CA SER A 67 19.60 2.79 0.47
C SER A 67 18.09 2.77 0.16
N ILE A 68 17.24 2.69 1.18
CA ILE A 68 15.77 2.64 1.01
C ILE A 68 15.26 3.91 0.32
N LEU A 69 15.70 5.10 0.74
CA LEU A 69 15.33 6.35 0.08
C LEU A 69 15.87 6.43 -1.36
N GLY A 70 17.08 5.90 -1.61
CA GLY A 70 17.63 5.73 -2.95
C GLY A 70 16.80 4.80 -3.84
N TYR A 71 16.15 3.77 -3.28
CA TYR A 71 15.26 2.87 -4.03
C TYR A 71 13.96 3.56 -4.45
N PHE A 72 13.36 4.39 -3.58
CA PHE A 72 12.25 5.27 -3.96
C PHE A 72 12.65 6.26 -5.09
N GLY A 73 13.95 6.60 -5.16
CA GLY A 73 14.55 7.35 -6.26
C GLY A 73 14.47 6.70 -7.65
N LEU A 74 14.08 5.42 -7.79
CA LEU A 74 14.01 4.70 -9.07
C LEU A 74 13.23 5.45 -10.16
N LEU A 75 12.10 6.07 -9.80
CA LEU A 75 11.27 6.85 -10.74
C LEU A 75 11.98 8.10 -11.25
N VAL A 76 12.83 8.73 -10.41
CA VAL A 76 13.64 9.89 -10.80
C VAL A 76 14.83 9.47 -11.65
N ILE A 77 15.45 8.31 -11.36
CA ILE A 77 16.48 7.71 -12.22
C ILE A 77 15.89 7.45 -13.62
N ALA A 78 14.72 6.81 -13.68
CA ALA A 78 13.99 6.52 -14.92
C ALA A 78 13.66 7.79 -15.71
N ALA A 79 13.10 8.81 -15.06
CA ALA A 79 12.74 10.08 -15.70
C ALA A 79 13.96 10.83 -16.27
N ILE A 80 15.06 10.93 -15.50
CA ILE A 80 16.25 11.69 -15.93
C ILE A 80 17.03 10.95 -17.01
N THR A 81 17.36 9.67 -16.82
CA THR A 81 18.16 8.90 -17.79
C THR A 81 17.38 8.55 -19.05
N GLY A 82 16.08 8.24 -18.93
CA GLY A 82 15.19 8.02 -20.07
C GLY A 82 15.04 9.29 -20.92
N ARG A 83 14.86 10.46 -20.29
CA ARG A 83 14.76 11.74 -21.01
C ARG A 83 16.08 12.13 -21.66
N ALA A 84 17.23 11.95 -21.00
CA ALA A 84 18.54 12.25 -21.59
C ALA A 84 18.79 11.50 -22.92
N ALA A 85 18.30 10.26 -23.04
CA ALA A 85 18.36 9.46 -24.26
C ALA A 85 17.30 9.82 -25.32
N PHE A 86 16.07 10.15 -24.90
CA PHE A 86 14.93 10.33 -25.81
C PHE A 86 14.70 11.78 -26.29
N GLN A 87 15.10 12.78 -25.50
CA GLN A 87 14.71 14.19 -25.68
C GLN A 87 14.97 14.79 -27.07
N ASP A 88 15.92 14.28 -27.85
CA ASP A 88 16.21 14.82 -29.19
C ASP A 88 15.15 14.38 -30.19
N PHE A 89 14.69 13.13 -30.10
CA PHE A 89 13.57 12.63 -30.89
C PHE A 89 12.26 13.32 -30.49
N ASP A 90 12.11 13.63 -29.20
CA ASP A 90 10.96 14.33 -28.62
C ASP A 90 10.80 15.76 -29.19
N HIS A 91 11.88 16.55 -29.14
CA HIS A 91 11.90 17.91 -29.68
C HIS A 91 12.24 17.97 -31.19
N LYS A 92 12.39 16.82 -31.87
CA LYS A 92 12.77 16.69 -33.30
C LYS A 92 14.10 17.36 -33.66
N THR A 93 15.04 17.39 -32.71
CA THR A 93 16.38 17.99 -32.85
C THR A 93 17.47 16.96 -33.18
N ASP A 94 17.13 15.67 -33.26
CA ASP A 94 18.06 14.57 -33.57
C ASP A 94 18.72 14.72 -34.94
N SER A 95 18.05 15.37 -35.90
CA SER A 95 18.65 15.78 -37.18
C SER A 95 19.94 16.61 -37.01
N PHE A 96 19.95 17.60 -36.12
CA PHE A 96 21.11 18.46 -35.88
C PHE A 96 22.28 17.70 -35.24
N PHE A 97 22.00 16.80 -34.29
CA PHE A 97 23.05 16.02 -33.63
C PHE A 97 23.60 14.91 -34.54
N PHE A 98 22.76 14.22 -35.33
CA PHE A 98 23.19 13.11 -36.18
C PHE A 98 23.90 13.54 -37.47
N THR A 99 23.79 14.83 -37.85
CA THR A 99 24.55 15.44 -38.95
C THR A 99 25.82 16.16 -38.48
N SER A 100 26.02 16.28 -37.17
CA SER A 100 27.22 16.89 -36.60
C SER A 100 28.43 15.96 -36.63
N GLN A 101 29.63 16.51 -36.41
CA GLN A 101 30.87 15.73 -36.25
C GLN A 101 30.94 14.95 -34.91
N ALA A 102 29.90 14.99 -34.07
CA ALA A 102 29.90 14.31 -32.77
C ALA A 102 29.78 12.79 -32.93
N GLY A 103 30.87 12.06 -32.70
CA GLY A 103 30.87 10.61 -32.73
C GLY A 103 29.91 9.96 -31.72
N LYS A 104 29.43 8.77 -32.07
CA LYS A 104 28.47 7.94 -31.30
C LYS A 104 28.79 7.81 -29.81
N THR A 105 30.07 7.62 -29.47
CA THR A 105 30.58 7.56 -28.08
C THR A 105 30.43 8.88 -27.34
N ALA A 106 30.74 10.01 -27.97
CA ALA A 106 30.58 11.33 -27.37
C ALA A 106 29.11 11.65 -27.10
N TYR A 107 28.22 11.34 -28.04
CA TYR A 107 26.78 11.57 -27.90
C TYR A 107 26.15 10.71 -26.79
N LEU A 108 26.24 9.37 -26.90
CA LEU A 108 25.61 8.48 -25.91
C LEU A 108 26.31 8.56 -24.55
N GLY A 109 27.64 8.48 -24.54
CA GLY A 109 28.43 8.47 -23.31
C GLY A 109 28.37 9.81 -22.56
N GLY A 110 28.40 10.94 -23.28
CA GLY A 110 28.31 12.26 -22.65
C GLY A 110 26.95 12.50 -21.97
N ARG A 111 25.85 12.14 -22.63
CA ARG A 111 24.50 12.27 -22.06
C ARG A 111 24.27 11.32 -20.90
N TYR A 112 24.71 10.08 -21.03
CA TYR A 112 24.61 9.10 -19.95
C TYR A 112 25.40 9.53 -18.71
N LEU A 113 26.65 9.97 -18.90
CA LEU A 113 27.50 10.43 -17.80
C LEU A 113 26.92 11.68 -17.11
N ALA A 114 26.40 12.66 -17.87
CA ALA A 114 25.71 13.82 -17.30
C ALA A 114 24.47 13.42 -16.48
N ALA A 115 23.66 12.47 -16.98
CA ALA A 115 22.50 11.95 -16.28
C ALA A 115 22.87 11.21 -14.98
N VAL A 116 23.96 10.44 -14.97
CA VAL A 116 24.49 9.79 -13.75
C VAL A 116 25.00 10.84 -12.76
N LEU A 117 25.79 11.82 -13.21
CA LEU A 117 26.35 12.87 -12.35
C LEU A 117 25.24 13.73 -11.70
N ILE A 118 24.20 14.11 -12.43
CA ILE A 118 23.09 14.87 -11.86
C ILE A 118 22.23 14.04 -10.89
N LEU A 119 22.09 12.73 -11.12
CA LEU A 119 21.42 11.83 -10.16
C LEU A 119 22.22 11.66 -8.88
N VAL A 120 23.56 11.53 -8.97
CA VAL A 120 24.44 11.51 -7.80
C VAL A 120 24.35 12.83 -7.03
N PHE A 121 24.30 13.97 -7.73
CA PHE A 121 24.05 15.27 -7.09
C PHE A 121 22.68 15.30 -6.38
N ILE A 122 21.59 14.90 -7.05
CA ILE A 122 20.24 14.89 -6.45
C ILE A 122 20.21 13.99 -5.19
N PHE A 123 20.75 12.77 -5.25
CA PHE A 123 20.75 11.86 -4.10
C PHE A 123 21.79 12.21 -3.03
N SER A 124 22.78 13.08 -3.30
CA SER A 124 23.66 13.62 -2.25
C SER A 124 22.87 14.37 -1.16
N SER A 125 21.68 14.90 -1.50
CA SER A 125 20.74 15.48 -0.54
C SER A 125 20.29 14.50 0.55
N LEU A 126 20.28 13.18 0.32
CA LEU A 126 19.85 12.20 1.33
C LEU A 126 20.78 12.23 2.56
N GLY A 127 22.09 12.11 2.34
CA GLY A 127 23.10 12.15 3.39
C GLY A 127 23.24 13.55 4.00
N LEU A 128 23.12 14.61 3.18
CA LEU A 128 23.10 15.99 3.69
C LEU A 128 21.86 16.28 4.54
N GLY A 129 20.71 15.73 4.18
CA GLY A 129 19.47 15.80 4.94
C GLY A 129 19.56 15.06 6.26
N LEU A 130 19.98 13.79 6.24
CA LEU A 130 20.24 13.00 7.46
C LEU A 130 21.28 13.69 8.36
N PHE A 131 22.30 14.34 7.79
CA PHE A 131 23.28 15.09 8.57
C PHE A 131 22.67 16.37 9.16
N ALA A 132 21.93 17.17 8.38
CA ALA A 132 21.26 18.37 8.86
C ALA A 132 20.25 18.06 9.99
N GLY A 133 19.47 16.98 9.86
CA GLY A 133 18.57 16.51 10.91
C GLY A 133 19.28 15.96 12.14
N SER A 134 20.56 15.58 12.04
CA SER A 134 21.40 15.18 13.19
C SER A 134 22.11 16.35 13.89
N LEU A 135 21.83 17.59 13.46
CA LEU A 135 22.32 18.84 14.08
C LEU A 135 21.22 19.63 14.79
N ALA A 136 20.01 19.08 14.91
CA ALA A 136 18.93 19.73 15.63
C ALA A 136 19.22 19.78 17.15
N PRO A 137 18.77 20.84 17.85
CA PRO A 137 19.15 21.08 19.24
C PRO A 137 18.46 20.14 20.23
N ASP A 138 17.22 19.72 19.94
CA ASP A 138 16.32 19.07 20.92
C ASP A 138 16.29 17.53 20.77
N LEU A 139 17.35 16.95 20.19
CA LEU A 139 17.49 15.52 19.96
C LEU A 139 17.77 14.71 21.25
N ASP A 140 17.21 13.51 21.32
CA ASP A 140 17.52 12.51 22.35
C ASP A 140 18.95 12.00 22.18
N HIS A 141 19.83 12.46 23.07
CA HIS A 141 21.25 12.14 23.08
C HIS A 141 21.54 10.65 23.39
N GLU A 142 20.57 9.87 23.90
CA GLU A 142 20.73 8.41 24.04
C GLU A 142 20.47 7.67 22.72
N ARG A 143 19.71 8.26 21.79
CA ARG A 143 19.43 7.71 20.44
C ARG A 143 20.48 8.13 19.40
N MET A 144 21.26 9.17 19.68
CA MET A 144 22.23 9.76 18.77
C MET A 144 23.68 9.39 19.12
N GLY A 145 24.44 8.92 18.12
CA GLY A 145 25.87 8.70 18.22
C GLY A 145 26.70 9.88 17.68
N PRO A 146 28.04 9.79 17.70
CA PRO A 146 28.89 10.77 17.05
C PRO A 146 28.75 10.70 15.52
N ASN A 147 28.56 11.85 14.87
CA ASN A 147 28.45 11.95 13.42
C ASN A 147 29.78 11.61 12.71
N ARG A 148 29.89 10.39 12.17
CA ARG A 148 31.08 9.90 11.46
C ARG A 148 30.90 10.07 9.95
N ALA A 149 31.64 10.99 9.32
CA ALA A 149 31.53 11.27 7.88
C ALA A 149 31.60 10.01 6.98
N ALA A 150 32.45 9.03 7.33
CA ALA A 150 32.54 7.75 6.62
C ALA A 150 31.23 6.93 6.64
N ALA A 151 30.41 7.06 7.68
CA ALA A 151 29.11 6.39 7.80
C ALA A 151 28.05 7.00 6.87
N TYR A 152 28.13 8.30 6.59
CA TYR A 152 27.29 8.98 5.61
C TYR A 152 27.75 8.71 4.16
N LEU A 153 29.06 8.59 3.92
CA LEU A 153 29.62 8.42 2.57
C LEU A 153 29.63 6.96 2.07
N ALA A 154 29.88 5.97 2.95
CA ALA A 154 29.95 4.56 2.53
C ALA A 154 28.69 4.05 1.80
N PRO A 155 27.45 4.39 2.22
CA PRO A 155 26.21 3.99 1.53
C PRO A 155 26.14 4.43 0.06
N TYR A 156 26.78 5.56 -0.29
CA TYR A 156 26.84 6.01 -1.69
C TYR A 156 27.67 5.08 -2.56
N LEU A 157 28.83 4.64 -2.07
CA LEU A 157 29.73 3.76 -2.80
C LEU A 157 29.18 2.33 -2.93
N ILE A 158 28.54 1.81 -1.88
CA ILE A 158 28.05 0.43 -1.86
C ILE A 158 26.61 0.24 -2.37
N SER A 159 25.83 1.32 -2.49
CA SER A 159 24.40 1.27 -2.82
C SER A 159 23.96 2.31 -3.85
N VAL A 160 24.02 3.60 -3.52
CA VAL A 160 23.41 4.65 -4.37
C VAL A 160 24.06 4.73 -5.75
N ILE A 161 25.38 4.87 -5.82
CA ILE A 161 26.11 5.02 -7.11
C ILE A 161 25.99 3.75 -7.96
N PRO A 162 26.22 2.52 -7.43
CA PRO A 162 25.95 1.30 -8.19
C PRO A 162 24.52 1.22 -8.74
N ASN A 163 23.51 1.53 -7.93
CA ASN A 163 22.11 1.44 -8.35
C ASN A 163 21.74 2.51 -9.39
N VAL A 164 22.28 3.73 -9.28
CA VAL A 164 22.16 4.79 -10.32
C VAL A 164 22.79 4.34 -11.63
N ILE A 165 23.96 3.68 -11.60
CA ILE A 165 24.62 3.16 -12.80
C ILE A 165 23.84 1.98 -13.40
N VAL A 166 23.35 1.04 -12.59
CA VAL A 166 22.65 -0.16 -13.08
C VAL A 166 21.28 0.20 -13.66
N MET A 167 20.46 0.91 -12.89
CA MET A 167 19.11 1.30 -13.32
C MET A 167 19.16 2.38 -14.39
N GLY A 168 20.09 3.33 -14.27
CA GLY A 168 20.32 4.34 -15.28
C GLY A 168 20.73 3.74 -16.61
N ALA A 169 21.65 2.77 -16.63
CA ALA A 169 22.06 2.08 -17.85
C ALA A 169 20.88 1.38 -18.53
N LEU A 170 20.03 0.67 -17.77
CA LEU A 170 18.85 -0.01 -18.28
C LEU A 170 17.85 0.96 -18.91
N PHE A 171 17.47 2.01 -18.19
CA PHE A 171 16.48 3.00 -18.65
C PHE A 171 17.00 3.83 -19.84
N PHE A 172 18.26 4.27 -19.79
CA PHE A 172 18.91 4.99 -20.89
C PHE A 172 18.99 4.11 -22.15
N SER A 173 19.42 2.85 -22.00
CA SER A 173 19.47 1.86 -23.09
C SER A 173 18.10 1.65 -23.73
N LEU A 174 17.06 1.48 -22.90
CA LEU A 174 15.71 1.23 -23.39
C LEU A 174 15.15 2.45 -24.13
N ALA A 175 15.31 3.67 -23.61
CA ALA A 175 14.92 4.90 -24.31
C ALA A 175 15.68 5.11 -25.62
N ALA A 176 17.01 4.94 -25.61
CA ALA A 176 17.86 5.13 -26.78
C ALA A 176 17.52 4.17 -27.93
N LEU A 177 17.16 2.92 -27.60
CA LEU A 177 16.81 1.90 -28.58
C LEU A 177 15.34 1.95 -29.02
N ALA A 178 14.41 2.27 -28.11
CA ALA A 178 12.98 2.35 -28.43
C ALA A 178 12.58 3.69 -29.07
N ARG A 179 13.40 4.74 -28.94
CA ARG A 179 13.12 6.12 -29.38
C ARG A 179 11.76 6.62 -28.87
N ARG A 180 11.37 6.23 -27.65
CA ARG A 180 10.12 6.59 -26.95
C ARG A 180 10.35 6.57 -25.44
N ILE A 181 9.68 7.44 -24.70
CA ILE A 181 9.78 7.49 -23.23
C ILE A 181 8.98 6.38 -22.52
N PHE A 182 7.80 6.02 -23.04
CA PHE A 182 6.88 5.09 -22.36
C PHE A 182 7.47 3.72 -21.93
N PRO A 183 8.31 3.03 -22.74
CA PRO A 183 8.95 1.79 -22.30
C PRO A 183 9.73 1.95 -20.99
N VAL A 184 10.38 3.10 -20.77
CA VAL A 184 11.15 3.39 -19.55
C VAL A 184 10.26 3.37 -18.32
N TYR A 185 9.11 4.05 -18.37
CA TYR A 185 8.18 4.09 -17.24
C TYR A 185 7.64 2.70 -16.91
N VAL A 186 7.22 1.91 -17.91
CA VAL A 186 6.75 0.55 -17.64
C VAL A 186 7.85 -0.38 -17.16
N THR A 187 9.07 -0.30 -17.68
CA THR A 187 10.19 -1.06 -17.11
C THR A 187 10.49 -0.62 -15.68
N SER A 188 10.31 0.64 -15.30
CA SER A 188 10.49 1.07 -13.91
C SER A 188 9.43 0.46 -12.97
N VAL A 189 8.17 0.39 -13.41
CA VAL A 189 7.09 -0.29 -12.66
C VAL A 189 7.37 -1.80 -12.61
N VAL A 190 7.62 -2.44 -13.75
CA VAL A 190 7.89 -3.89 -13.82
C VAL A 190 9.13 -4.31 -13.03
N LEU A 191 10.17 -3.46 -12.95
CA LEU A 191 11.33 -3.69 -12.07
C LEU A 191 10.95 -3.64 -10.59
N LEU A 192 10.17 -2.64 -10.18
CA LEU A 192 9.65 -2.54 -8.81
C LEU A 192 8.79 -3.76 -8.47
N MET A 193 8.00 -4.28 -9.41
CA MET A 193 7.23 -5.52 -9.21
C MET A 193 8.11 -6.76 -9.17
N GLY A 194 9.12 -6.83 -10.04
CA GLY A 194 10.14 -7.89 -10.00
C GLY A 194 10.87 -7.94 -8.67
N TYR A 195 11.15 -6.78 -8.06
CA TYR A 195 11.72 -6.67 -6.72
C TYR A 195 10.76 -7.17 -5.62
N LEU A 196 9.48 -6.78 -5.66
CA LEU A 196 8.48 -7.28 -4.69
C LEU A 196 8.31 -8.81 -4.81
N ILE A 197 8.16 -9.33 -6.03
CA ILE A 197 8.09 -10.77 -6.33
C ILE A 197 9.36 -11.49 -5.84
N ALA A 198 10.55 -10.96 -6.14
CA ALA A 198 11.81 -11.54 -5.72
C ALA A 198 11.97 -11.52 -4.19
N GLY A 199 11.49 -10.47 -3.51
CA GLY A 199 11.45 -10.37 -2.06
C GLY A 199 10.59 -11.46 -1.41
N THR A 200 9.41 -11.75 -1.95
CA THR A 200 8.54 -12.85 -1.52
C THR A 200 9.23 -14.21 -1.73
N ILE A 201 9.71 -14.49 -2.95
CA ILE A 201 10.35 -15.77 -3.29
C ILE A 201 11.63 -16.00 -2.46
N SER A 202 12.44 -14.97 -2.25
CA SER A 202 13.74 -15.06 -1.56
C SER A 202 13.64 -15.50 -0.10
N ARG A 203 12.50 -15.31 0.56
CA ARG A 203 12.26 -15.82 1.93
C ARG A 203 12.30 -17.35 1.99
N LYS A 204 11.95 -18.03 0.89
CA LYS A 204 11.91 -19.50 0.78
C LYS A 204 13.14 -20.09 0.08
N ILE A 205 14.07 -19.26 -0.43
CA ILE A 205 15.32 -19.75 -1.03
C ILE A 205 16.31 -20.11 0.08
N GLU A 206 16.51 -21.41 0.32
CA GLU A 206 17.51 -21.92 1.28
C GLU A 206 18.94 -21.41 0.96
N HIS A 207 19.24 -21.20 -0.33
CA HIS A 207 20.51 -20.66 -0.82
C HIS A 207 20.54 -19.12 -0.85
N LYS A 208 20.82 -18.50 0.32
CA LYS A 208 21.00 -17.04 0.48
C LYS A 208 21.90 -16.38 -0.57
N PHE A 209 22.90 -17.09 -1.11
CA PHE A 209 23.77 -16.60 -2.18
C PHE A 209 23.00 -16.29 -3.48
N LEU A 210 22.14 -17.21 -3.96
CA LEU A 210 21.35 -17.00 -5.17
C LEU A 210 20.33 -15.87 -4.99
N ALA A 211 19.66 -15.81 -3.84
CA ALA A 211 18.78 -14.70 -3.47
C ALA A 211 19.54 -13.35 -3.48
N SER A 212 20.77 -13.31 -2.97
CA SER A 212 21.59 -12.10 -2.97
C SER A 212 22.04 -11.63 -4.36
N LEU A 213 22.13 -12.53 -5.35
CA LEU A 213 22.46 -12.18 -6.73
C LEU A 213 21.22 -11.74 -7.53
N ALA A 214 20.06 -12.33 -7.26
CA ALA A 214 18.81 -12.04 -7.96
C ALA A 214 18.25 -10.63 -7.66
N ASP A 215 18.61 -10.04 -6.53
CA ASP A 215 18.19 -8.70 -6.10
C ASP A 215 19.04 -7.59 -6.78
N PRO A 216 18.51 -6.80 -7.73
CA PRO A 216 19.29 -5.78 -8.42
C PRO A 216 19.60 -4.54 -7.58
N PHE A 217 18.89 -4.33 -6.47
CA PHE A 217 19.13 -3.21 -5.55
C PHE A 217 20.17 -3.58 -4.48
N GLY A 218 20.31 -4.88 -4.19
CA GLY A 218 21.25 -5.43 -3.21
C GLY A 218 20.76 -5.32 -1.76
N ALA A 219 19.47 -5.06 -1.54
CA ALA A 219 18.87 -4.95 -0.21
C ALA A 219 19.00 -6.25 0.58
N SER A 220 18.69 -7.37 -0.08
CA SER A 220 18.81 -8.74 0.44
C SER A 220 20.27 -9.10 0.72
N ALA A 221 21.19 -8.70 -0.17
CA ALA A 221 22.62 -8.91 0.01
C ALA A 221 23.18 -8.15 1.24
N MET A 222 22.75 -6.90 1.45
CA MET A 222 23.05 -6.12 2.65
C MET A 222 22.40 -6.72 3.90
N GLY A 223 21.16 -7.21 3.79
CA GLY A 223 20.45 -7.92 4.85
C GLY A 223 21.21 -9.15 5.34
N PHE A 224 21.54 -10.09 4.45
CA PHE A 224 22.29 -11.31 4.80
C PHE A 224 23.71 -11.00 5.32
N LEU A 225 24.36 -9.94 4.84
CA LEU A 225 25.67 -9.50 5.33
C LEU A 225 25.63 -8.96 6.78
N THR A 226 24.47 -8.45 7.21
CA THR A 226 24.28 -7.78 8.52
C THR A 226 23.35 -8.55 9.48
N GLU A 227 22.82 -9.71 9.05
CA GLU A 227 21.86 -10.53 9.78
C GLU A 227 22.33 -10.93 11.19
N TYR A 228 23.62 -11.28 11.32
CA TYR A 228 24.22 -11.74 12.58
C TYR A 228 24.98 -10.63 13.34
N TRP A 229 24.86 -9.36 12.93
CA TRP A 229 25.53 -8.26 13.62
C TRP A 229 24.88 -7.96 14.96
N THR A 230 25.70 -7.87 16.00
CA THR A 230 25.30 -7.39 17.32
C THR A 230 24.90 -5.91 17.28
N ILE A 231 24.18 -5.43 18.30
CA ILE A 231 23.79 -4.01 18.43
C ILE A 231 25.04 -3.10 18.41
N SER A 232 26.11 -3.51 19.12
CA SER A 232 27.38 -2.78 19.14
C SER A 232 28.04 -2.71 17.76
N GLU A 233 28.02 -3.80 16.99
CA GLU A 233 28.52 -3.78 15.60
C GLU A 233 27.66 -2.89 14.71
N LYS A 234 26.32 -2.95 14.78
CA LYS A 234 25.44 -2.05 14.01
C LYS A 234 25.72 -0.57 14.30
N ASN A 235 26.04 -0.25 15.55
CA ASN A 235 26.38 1.11 15.99
C ASN A 235 27.79 1.59 15.58
N THR A 236 28.76 0.68 15.33
CA THR A 236 30.18 1.06 15.18
C THR A 236 30.83 0.65 13.86
N ARG A 237 30.33 -0.39 13.19
CA ARG A 237 30.94 -1.04 12.03
C ARG A 237 30.35 -0.49 10.72
N LEU A 238 31.20 0.07 9.86
CA LEU A 238 30.81 0.43 8.49
C LEU A 238 30.43 -0.85 7.72
N VAL A 239 29.37 -0.79 6.89
CA VAL A 239 28.97 -1.91 6.02
C VAL A 239 30.06 -2.13 4.97
N PRO A 240 30.77 -3.28 4.98
CA PRO A 240 31.88 -3.52 4.06
C PRO A 240 31.36 -3.97 2.70
N LEU A 241 32.07 -3.62 1.62
CA LEU A 241 31.83 -4.18 0.29
C LEU A 241 32.44 -5.59 0.20
N ALA A 242 31.80 -6.57 0.85
CA ALA A 242 32.30 -7.94 0.99
C ALA A 242 31.19 -8.99 0.85
N GLY A 243 31.59 -10.25 0.64
CA GLY A 243 30.68 -11.40 0.59
C GLY A 243 29.57 -11.24 -0.46
N TYR A 244 28.33 -11.45 -0.02
CA TYR A 244 27.12 -11.34 -0.86
C TYR A 244 27.03 -9.99 -1.60
N LEU A 245 27.35 -8.88 -0.91
CA LEU A 245 27.21 -7.54 -1.47
C LEU A 245 28.24 -7.27 -2.58
N LEU A 246 29.48 -7.74 -2.41
CA LEU A 246 30.52 -7.59 -3.44
C LEU A 246 30.14 -8.33 -4.74
N TRP A 247 29.75 -9.60 -4.63
CA TRP A 247 29.34 -10.41 -5.79
C TRP A 247 28.10 -9.86 -6.48
N ASN A 248 27.13 -9.33 -5.71
CA ASN A 248 25.99 -8.60 -6.26
C ASN A 248 26.44 -7.39 -7.10
N ARG A 249 27.32 -6.53 -6.57
CA ARG A 249 27.79 -5.34 -7.30
C ARG A 249 28.59 -5.69 -8.54
N VAL A 250 29.46 -6.70 -8.48
CA VAL A 250 30.21 -7.18 -9.65
C VAL A 250 29.27 -7.68 -10.75
N LEU A 251 28.26 -8.49 -10.41
CA LEU A 251 27.28 -8.99 -11.37
C LEU A 251 26.49 -7.85 -12.03
N TRP A 252 25.86 -6.99 -11.23
CA TRP A 252 24.96 -5.97 -11.77
C TRP A 252 25.68 -4.83 -12.49
N LEU A 253 26.88 -4.41 -12.04
CA LEU A 253 27.71 -3.48 -12.81
C LEU A 253 28.21 -4.10 -14.12
N GLY A 254 28.51 -5.41 -14.13
CA GLY A 254 28.81 -6.15 -15.36
C GLY A 254 27.63 -6.16 -16.35
N ILE A 255 26.41 -6.40 -15.85
CA ILE A 255 25.18 -6.31 -16.65
C ILE A 255 24.97 -4.89 -17.19
N ALA A 256 25.20 -3.85 -16.37
CA ALA A 256 25.08 -2.45 -16.79
C ALA A 256 26.07 -2.10 -17.92
N ALA A 257 27.34 -2.53 -17.79
CA ALA A 257 28.35 -2.34 -18.82
C ALA A 257 27.99 -3.09 -20.12
N ALA A 258 27.47 -4.34 -20.02
CA ALA A 258 27.01 -5.11 -21.16
C ALA A 258 25.80 -4.46 -21.86
N LEU A 259 24.84 -3.92 -21.11
CA LEU A 259 23.69 -3.18 -21.65
C LEU A 259 24.12 -1.91 -22.39
N LEU A 260 25.03 -1.12 -21.81
CA LEU A 260 25.57 0.08 -22.47
C LEU A 260 26.39 -0.28 -23.71
N GLY A 261 27.18 -1.36 -23.67
CA GLY A 261 27.91 -1.89 -24.83
C GLY A 261 26.98 -2.35 -25.95
N PHE A 262 25.91 -3.09 -25.62
CA PHE A 262 24.88 -3.52 -26.56
C PHE A 262 24.12 -2.33 -27.18
N THR A 263 23.76 -1.33 -26.37
CA THR A 263 23.15 -0.08 -26.85
C THR A 263 24.09 0.67 -27.76
N TRP A 264 25.37 0.81 -27.38
CA TRP A 264 26.39 1.42 -28.22
C TRP A 264 26.62 0.64 -29.52
N TRP A 265 26.48 -0.69 -29.54
CA TRP A 265 26.54 -1.47 -30.77
C TRP A 265 25.30 -1.21 -31.66
N LYS A 266 24.09 -1.45 -31.12
CA LYS A 266 22.82 -1.46 -31.86
C LYS A 266 22.30 -0.07 -32.27
N PHE A 267 22.61 0.99 -31.52
CA PHE A 267 22.17 2.35 -31.84
C PHE A 267 22.70 2.81 -33.21
N ARG A 268 21.93 3.60 -33.96
CA ARG A 268 22.34 4.16 -35.26
C ARG A 268 22.00 5.64 -35.31
N MET A 269 23.03 6.46 -35.54
CA MET A 269 22.90 7.87 -35.91
C MET A 269 22.58 7.94 -37.41
N GLN A 270 21.33 7.64 -37.73
CA GLN A 270 20.80 7.71 -39.09
C GLN A 270 19.48 8.47 -39.00
N TRP A 271 19.40 9.57 -39.75
CA TRP A 271 18.21 10.38 -39.90
C TRP A 271 17.45 9.90 -41.14
N ASP A 272 16.35 9.20 -40.93
CA ASP A 272 15.46 8.77 -42.00
C ASP A 272 14.60 9.97 -42.44
N ARG A 273 14.85 10.48 -43.65
CA ARG A 273 14.06 11.57 -44.22
C ARG A 273 12.61 11.08 -44.41
N PRO A 274 11.59 11.73 -43.82
CA PRO A 274 10.21 11.25 -43.88
C PRO A 274 9.74 11.20 -45.34
N SER A 275 9.50 9.98 -45.83
CA SER A 275 9.05 9.73 -47.20
C SER A 275 7.54 9.93 -47.32
N GLY A 276 7.14 10.95 -48.07
CA GLY A 276 5.73 11.17 -48.44
C GLY A 276 4.97 12.12 -47.53
N LEU A 277 5.27 13.43 -47.65
CA LEU A 277 4.23 14.45 -47.44
C LEU A 277 3.24 14.38 -48.61
N SER A 278 2.34 13.40 -48.58
CA SER A 278 1.19 13.37 -49.47
C SER A 278 0.29 14.54 -49.11
N THR A 279 0.21 15.54 -50.00
CA THR A 279 -0.78 16.62 -49.93
C THR A 279 -2.16 16.07 -50.26
N ALA A 280 -2.71 15.26 -49.36
CA ALA A 280 -4.09 14.81 -49.42
C ALA A 280 -5.00 16.05 -49.38
N ALA A 281 -5.89 16.17 -50.37
CA ALA A 281 -6.80 17.30 -50.46
C ALA A 281 -7.67 17.37 -49.20
N VAL A 282 -7.55 18.48 -48.45
CA VAL A 282 -8.30 18.70 -47.22
C VAL A 282 -9.78 18.81 -47.56
N ARG A 283 -10.53 17.72 -47.34
CA ARG A 283 -11.98 17.69 -47.54
C ARG A 283 -12.62 18.62 -46.51
N ARG A 284 -13.04 19.80 -46.94
CA ARG A 284 -13.78 20.76 -46.10
C ARG A 284 -15.15 20.19 -45.75
N THR A 285 -15.25 19.50 -44.61
CA THR A 285 -16.52 19.09 -44.03
C THR A 285 -17.11 20.27 -43.26
N THR A 286 -18.27 20.75 -43.67
CA THR A 286 -19.08 21.70 -42.89
C THR A 286 -19.71 20.97 -41.72
N LEU A 287 -19.10 21.04 -40.54
CA LEU A 287 -19.65 20.50 -39.30
C LEU A 287 -20.59 21.54 -38.67
N SER A 288 -21.87 21.20 -38.53
CA SER A 288 -22.81 21.99 -37.73
C SER A 288 -22.51 21.77 -36.25
N TYR A 289 -21.89 22.76 -35.60
CA TYR A 289 -21.61 22.72 -34.17
C TYR A 289 -22.83 23.13 -33.36
N THR A 290 -23.43 22.20 -32.62
CA THR A 290 -24.37 22.55 -31.55
C THR A 290 -23.61 23.02 -30.31
N THR A 291 -24.01 24.15 -29.75
CA THR A 291 -23.40 24.75 -28.54
C THR A 291 -23.80 24.04 -27.24
N HIS A 292 -24.80 23.16 -27.29
CA HIS A 292 -25.27 22.39 -26.16
C HIS A 292 -24.45 21.11 -25.97
N VAL A 293 -23.46 21.17 -25.08
CA VAL A 293 -22.75 19.98 -24.59
C VAL A 293 -23.66 19.21 -23.63
N GLY A 294 -24.49 18.34 -24.18
CA GLY A 294 -25.35 17.43 -23.43
C GLY A 294 -24.60 16.20 -22.89
N GLY A 295 -25.27 15.44 -22.03
CA GLY A 295 -24.76 14.20 -21.44
C GLY A 295 -24.14 13.20 -22.43
N PRO A 296 -24.70 12.96 -23.64
CA PRO A 296 -24.11 12.04 -24.61
C PRO A 296 -22.68 12.41 -25.03
N VAL A 297 -22.37 13.70 -25.18
CA VAL A 297 -21.00 14.16 -25.53
C VAL A 297 -20.03 13.88 -24.39
N LEU A 298 -20.44 14.13 -23.15
CA LEU A 298 -19.64 13.82 -21.97
C LEU A 298 -19.36 12.31 -21.86
N LEU A 299 -20.38 11.47 -22.09
CA LEU A 299 -20.24 10.01 -22.10
C LEU A 299 -19.31 9.52 -23.22
N THR A 300 -19.42 10.04 -24.44
CA THR A 300 -18.53 9.69 -25.55
C THR A 300 -17.08 10.09 -25.27
N LEU A 301 -16.84 11.29 -24.75
CA LEU A 301 -15.49 11.74 -24.35
C LEU A 301 -14.92 10.89 -23.21
N THR A 302 -15.75 10.54 -22.23
CA THR A 302 -15.39 9.67 -21.10
C THR A 302 -15.00 8.28 -21.59
N TRP A 303 -15.84 7.67 -22.44
CA TRP A 303 -15.61 6.34 -22.99
C TRP A 303 -14.37 6.29 -23.89
N LEU A 304 -14.15 7.30 -24.74
CA LEU A 304 -12.95 7.41 -25.55
C LEU A 304 -11.69 7.49 -24.69
N ALA A 305 -11.68 8.39 -23.70
CA ALA A 305 -10.58 8.60 -22.77
C ALA A 305 -10.23 7.34 -21.96
N PHE A 306 -11.26 6.58 -21.54
CA PHE A 306 -11.15 5.30 -20.84
C PHE A 306 -10.61 4.18 -21.75
N VAL A 307 -11.19 4.01 -22.94
CA VAL A 307 -10.78 2.98 -23.91
C VAL A 307 -9.35 3.19 -24.39
N GLU A 308 -8.93 4.43 -24.66
CA GLU A 308 -7.53 4.77 -24.98
C GLU A 308 -6.57 4.43 -23.84
N THR A 309 -7.00 4.60 -22.59
CA THR A 309 -6.21 4.29 -21.40
C THR A 309 -5.98 2.79 -21.27
N ILE A 310 -7.02 1.97 -21.47
CA ILE A 310 -6.94 0.50 -21.34
C ILE A 310 -6.29 -0.18 -22.56
N LYS A 311 -6.52 0.34 -23.78
CA LYS A 311 -5.88 -0.18 -25.00
C LYS A 311 -4.38 0.12 -25.07
N ASN A 312 -3.87 0.94 -24.16
CA ASN A 312 -2.44 1.17 -24.05
C ASN A 312 -1.74 -0.13 -23.61
N ILE A 313 -0.80 -0.64 -24.42
CA ILE A 313 -0.02 -1.86 -24.11
C ILE A 313 0.62 -1.83 -22.71
N TYR A 314 0.98 -0.63 -22.27
CA TYR A 314 1.57 -0.36 -20.95
C TYR A 314 0.60 -0.61 -19.79
N PHE A 315 -0.71 -0.39 -19.99
CA PHE A 315 -1.75 -0.70 -19.01
C PHE A 315 -1.81 -2.21 -18.81
N THR A 316 -1.94 -2.96 -19.90
CA THR A 316 -1.97 -4.42 -19.89
C THR A 316 -0.74 -5.02 -19.20
N LEU A 317 0.46 -4.48 -19.44
CA LEU A 317 1.69 -4.96 -18.78
C LEU A 317 1.68 -4.75 -17.26
N ILE A 318 1.19 -3.61 -16.76
CA ILE A 318 1.07 -3.35 -15.31
C ILE A 318 0.03 -4.27 -14.68
N VAL A 319 -1.12 -4.47 -15.34
CA VAL A 319 -2.18 -5.37 -14.86
C VAL A 319 -1.72 -6.82 -14.82
N LEU A 320 -1.03 -7.29 -15.85
CA LEU A 320 -0.44 -8.63 -15.88
C LEU A 320 0.62 -8.84 -14.79
N ALA A 321 1.42 -7.82 -14.48
CA ALA A 321 2.35 -7.86 -13.36
C ALA A 321 1.64 -7.96 -12.01
N GLY A 322 0.49 -7.29 -11.84
CA GLY A 322 -0.35 -7.36 -10.63
C GLY A 322 -1.00 -8.72 -10.45
N ILE A 323 -1.56 -9.28 -11.53
CA ILE A 323 -2.08 -10.66 -11.57
C ILE A 323 -0.96 -11.64 -11.18
N LEU A 324 0.23 -11.52 -11.77
CA LEU A 324 1.36 -12.38 -11.48
C LEU A 324 1.80 -12.28 -10.01
N TYR A 325 1.92 -11.07 -9.46
CA TYR A 325 2.28 -10.89 -8.06
C TYR A 325 1.23 -11.50 -7.13
N MET A 326 -0.06 -11.31 -7.40
CA MET A 326 -1.13 -11.89 -6.60
C MET A 326 -1.13 -13.43 -6.64
N VAL A 327 -0.84 -14.04 -7.81
CA VAL A 327 -0.66 -15.50 -7.95
C VAL A 327 0.58 -16.01 -7.20
N VAL A 328 1.65 -15.22 -7.11
CA VAL A 328 2.83 -15.55 -6.29
C VAL A 328 2.49 -15.44 -4.79
N SER A 329 1.87 -14.34 -4.36
CA SER A 329 1.45 -14.11 -2.97
C SER A 329 0.45 -15.16 -2.46
N ALA A 330 -0.41 -15.68 -3.34
CA ALA A 330 -1.32 -16.78 -3.03
C ALA A 330 -0.61 -18.08 -2.61
N ARG A 331 0.70 -18.23 -2.86
CA ARG A 331 1.53 -19.35 -2.37
C ARG A 331 2.07 -19.14 -0.94
N GLU A 332 1.86 -17.98 -0.35
CA GLU A 332 2.11 -17.72 1.07
C GLU A 332 0.80 -17.63 1.87
N MET A 333 -0.32 -17.31 1.21
CA MET A 333 -1.64 -17.37 1.82
C MET A 333 -2.00 -18.80 2.26
N GLY A 334 -2.31 -18.95 3.54
CA GLY A 334 -3.00 -20.13 4.08
C GLY A 334 -2.16 -21.04 4.97
N ASP A 335 -1.02 -20.62 5.53
CA ASP A 335 -0.31 -21.36 6.58
C ASP A 335 -0.42 -20.62 7.92
N TRP A 336 -1.28 -21.08 8.84
CA TRP A 336 -1.36 -20.53 10.20
C TRP A 336 -0.65 -21.46 11.18
N PHE A 337 0.47 -21.00 11.77
CA PHE A 337 1.35 -21.80 12.63
C PHE A 337 1.81 -23.13 12.00
N GLY A 338 1.94 -23.17 10.66
CA GLY A 338 2.29 -24.37 9.90
C GLY A 338 1.12 -25.33 9.65
N THR A 339 -0.12 -24.93 9.97
CA THR A 339 -1.35 -25.65 9.62
C THR A 339 -1.97 -25.01 8.37
N PRO A 340 -2.26 -25.78 7.30
CA PRO A 340 -2.88 -25.24 6.11
C PRO A 340 -4.36 -24.87 6.38
N THR A 341 -4.76 -23.65 6.03
CA THR A 341 -6.14 -23.15 6.10
C THR A 341 -6.82 -23.16 4.72
N TYR A 342 -8.15 -23.24 4.71
CA TYR A 342 -8.92 -23.08 3.48
C TYR A 342 -8.85 -21.62 2.98
N PRO A 343 -8.72 -21.37 1.67
CA PRO A 343 -8.73 -20.04 1.08
C PRO A 343 -10.18 -19.51 0.97
N VAL A 344 -10.79 -19.29 2.13
CA VAL A 344 -12.11 -18.68 2.29
C VAL A 344 -12.11 -17.27 1.72
N THR A 345 -13.29 -16.80 1.28
CA THR A 345 -13.38 -15.62 0.40
C THR A 345 -12.79 -14.35 1.01
N TYR A 346 -12.97 -14.10 2.30
CA TYR A 346 -12.36 -12.93 2.96
C TYR A 346 -10.83 -12.98 2.97
N GLN A 347 -10.20 -14.13 3.27
CA GLN A 347 -8.74 -14.27 3.24
C GLN A 347 -8.16 -13.99 1.84
N VAL A 348 -8.88 -14.40 0.80
CA VAL A 348 -8.49 -14.12 -0.58
C VAL A 348 -8.66 -12.63 -0.91
N ILE A 349 -9.72 -11.98 -0.44
CA ILE A 349 -9.93 -10.53 -0.56
C ILE A 349 -8.81 -9.76 0.15
N ASP A 350 -8.51 -10.06 1.42
CA ASP A 350 -7.47 -9.36 2.20
C ASP A 350 -6.09 -9.49 1.53
N MET A 351 -5.73 -10.71 1.14
CA MET A 351 -4.49 -11.00 0.41
C MET A 351 -4.46 -10.28 -0.95
N ALA A 352 -5.56 -10.30 -1.70
CA ALA A 352 -5.65 -9.70 -3.02
C ALA A 352 -5.55 -8.18 -2.96
N SER A 353 -6.26 -7.56 -2.02
CA SER A 353 -6.31 -6.11 -1.81
C SER A 353 -4.94 -5.59 -1.37
N GLY A 354 -4.34 -6.21 -0.35
CA GLY A 354 -2.97 -5.87 0.07
C GLY A 354 -1.92 -6.10 -1.03
N SER A 355 -2.08 -7.13 -1.86
CA SER A 355 -1.16 -7.40 -2.98
C SER A 355 -1.32 -6.42 -4.14
N PHE A 356 -2.56 -6.01 -4.46
CA PHE A 356 -2.87 -5.24 -5.68
C PHE A 356 -2.98 -3.72 -5.42
N ALA A 357 -3.17 -3.27 -4.18
CA ALA A 357 -3.31 -1.85 -3.84
C ALA A 357 -2.17 -0.98 -4.41
N LEU A 358 -0.91 -1.43 -4.29
CA LEU A 358 0.24 -0.70 -4.83
C LEU A 358 0.18 -0.53 -6.36
N PHE A 359 -0.34 -1.54 -7.09
CA PHE A 359 -0.55 -1.47 -8.54
C PHE A 359 -1.68 -0.49 -8.86
N MET A 360 -2.75 -0.50 -8.07
CA MET A 360 -3.87 0.43 -8.19
C MET A 360 -3.40 1.88 -8.03
N LEU A 361 -2.60 2.17 -7.00
CA LEU A 361 -2.01 3.51 -6.77
C LEU A 361 -1.05 3.94 -7.90
N ILE A 362 -0.20 3.03 -8.41
CA ILE A 362 0.68 3.31 -9.56
C ILE A 362 -0.13 3.63 -10.81
N VAL A 363 -1.16 2.83 -11.12
CA VAL A 363 -2.03 3.06 -12.28
C VAL A 363 -2.74 4.41 -12.16
N ILE A 364 -3.34 4.74 -11.00
CA ILE A 364 -3.99 6.03 -10.80
C ILE A 364 -3.00 7.19 -10.97
N THR A 365 -1.82 7.10 -10.35
CA THR A 365 -0.79 8.15 -10.37
C THR A 365 -0.22 8.38 -11.76
N PHE A 366 0.05 7.31 -12.50
CA PHE A 366 0.59 7.40 -13.85
C PHE A 366 -0.47 7.86 -14.85
N TYR A 367 -1.65 7.21 -14.85
CA TYR A 367 -2.67 7.50 -15.85
C TYR A 367 -3.41 8.82 -15.61
N SER A 368 -3.52 9.33 -14.39
CA SER A 368 -4.01 10.71 -14.17
C SER A 368 -3.15 11.75 -14.91
N GLY A 369 -1.81 11.63 -14.84
CA GLY A 369 -0.91 12.51 -15.58
C GLY A 369 -0.93 12.27 -17.08
N GLU A 370 -0.89 11.02 -17.55
CA GLU A 370 -1.05 10.72 -18.99
C GLU A 370 -2.37 11.24 -19.56
N LEU A 371 -3.46 11.19 -18.78
CA LEU A 371 -4.77 11.69 -19.19
C LEU A 371 -4.83 13.22 -19.15
N ALA A 372 -4.19 13.87 -18.16
CA ALA A 372 -4.14 15.33 -18.05
C ALA A 372 -3.22 16.00 -19.09
N TRP A 373 -2.19 15.31 -19.58
CA TRP A 373 -1.17 15.84 -20.50
C TRP A 373 -1.30 15.35 -21.95
N ARG A 374 -2.16 14.36 -22.22
CA ARG A 374 -2.35 13.70 -23.54
C ARG A 374 -2.27 14.62 -24.76
N GLU A 375 -3.04 15.70 -24.78
CA GLU A 375 -3.13 16.60 -25.94
C GLU A 375 -1.91 17.53 -26.05
N ARG A 376 -1.23 17.83 -24.93
CA ARG A 376 0.01 18.60 -24.93
C ARG A 376 1.15 17.76 -25.46
N ASP A 377 1.28 16.52 -24.97
CA ASP A 377 2.29 15.56 -25.40
C ASP A 377 2.10 15.15 -26.88
N ALA A 378 0.85 15.11 -27.37
CA ALA A 378 0.55 14.90 -28.78
C ALA A 378 0.70 16.17 -29.66
N GLY A 379 0.93 17.35 -29.08
CA GLY A 379 0.99 18.63 -29.80
C GLY A 379 -0.36 19.10 -30.36
N THR A 380 -1.48 18.52 -29.94
CA THR A 380 -2.84 18.81 -30.44
C THR A 380 -3.65 19.72 -29.53
N HIS A 381 -3.13 20.09 -28.35
CA HIS A 381 -3.84 20.90 -27.35
C HIS A 381 -4.41 22.21 -27.90
N GLU A 382 -3.70 22.92 -28.80
CA GLU A 382 -4.22 24.13 -29.44
C GLU A 382 -5.50 23.87 -30.25
N ILE A 383 -5.59 22.73 -30.94
CA ILE A 383 -6.77 22.31 -31.71
C ILE A 383 -7.92 21.97 -30.76
N VAL A 384 -7.64 21.26 -29.67
CA VAL A 384 -8.65 20.85 -28.67
C VAL A 384 -9.15 22.06 -27.84
N ASP A 385 -8.26 23.01 -27.55
CA ASP A 385 -8.58 24.26 -26.85
C ASP A 385 -9.37 25.24 -27.74
N ALA A 386 -9.31 25.11 -29.07
CA ALA A 386 -10.13 25.85 -30.02
C ALA A 386 -11.54 25.26 -30.21
N MET A 387 -11.81 24.02 -29.75
CA MET A 387 -13.15 23.42 -29.87
C MET A 387 -14.20 24.14 -29.01
N PRO A 388 -15.47 24.24 -29.44
CA PRO A 388 -16.56 24.87 -28.67
C PRO A 388 -17.04 24.04 -27.45
N LEU A 389 -16.16 23.21 -26.88
CA LEU A 389 -16.42 22.45 -25.65
C LEU A 389 -16.13 23.33 -24.42
N PRO A 390 -16.95 23.32 -23.35
CA PRO A 390 -16.64 24.02 -22.11
C PRO A 390 -15.55 23.27 -21.32
N GLY A 391 -14.67 24.01 -20.64
CA GLY A 391 -13.52 23.41 -19.93
C GLY A 391 -13.91 22.40 -18.85
N TRP A 392 -15.07 22.57 -18.19
CA TRP A 392 -15.57 21.62 -17.20
C TRP A 392 -15.89 20.24 -17.82
N ALA A 393 -16.35 20.19 -19.08
CA ALA A 393 -16.70 18.93 -19.73
C ALA A 393 -15.45 18.14 -20.13
N GLN A 394 -14.39 18.83 -20.56
CA GLN A 394 -13.08 18.22 -20.83
C GLN A 394 -12.41 17.69 -19.56
N PHE A 395 -12.49 18.43 -18.45
CA PHE A 395 -11.98 17.97 -17.16
C PHE A 395 -12.79 16.79 -16.63
N LEU A 396 -14.12 16.90 -16.62
CA LEU A 396 -15.01 15.90 -16.05
C LEU A 396 -15.01 14.59 -16.84
N SER A 397 -14.91 14.63 -18.18
CA SER A 397 -14.80 13.39 -18.97
C SER A 397 -13.52 12.62 -18.66
N LYS A 398 -12.41 13.32 -18.44
CA LYS A 398 -11.14 12.72 -18.02
C LYS A 398 -11.20 12.20 -16.59
N LEU A 399 -11.78 12.97 -15.65
CA LEU A 399 -11.96 12.51 -14.28
C LEU A 399 -12.83 11.25 -14.23
N LEU A 400 -13.99 11.24 -14.90
CA LEU A 400 -14.85 10.05 -14.99
C LEU A 400 -14.12 8.87 -15.65
N ALA A 401 -13.37 9.10 -16.72
CA ALA A 401 -12.59 8.05 -17.37
C ALA A 401 -11.53 7.44 -16.43
N LEU A 402 -10.89 8.27 -15.60
CA LEU A 402 -9.97 7.80 -14.57
C LEU A 402 -10.70 7.05 -13.45
N LEU A 403 -11.89 7.48 -13.03
CA LEU A 403 -12.71 6.79 -12.00
C LEU A 403 -13.22 5.42 -12.47
N LEU A 404 -13.43 5.21 -13.77
CA LEU A 404 -13.76 3.90 -14.34
C LEU A 404 -12.58 2.91 -14.30
N VAL A 405 -11.33 3.38 -14.25
CA VAL A 405 -10.14 2.50 -14.24
C VAL A 405 -10.06 1.63 -12.97
N PRO A 406 -10.21 2.17 -11.74
CA PRO A 406 -10.37 1.36 -10.54
C PRO A 406 -11.49 0.32 -10.61
N ILE A 407 -12.64 0.64 -11.23
CA ILE A 407 -13.76 -0.31 -11.37
C ILE A 407 -13.34 -1.53 -12.20
N LEU A 408 -12.68 -1.30 -13.34
CA LEU A 408 -12.15 -2.38 -14.17
C LEU A 408 -11.13 -3.22 -13.39
N LEU A 409 -10.21 -2.56 -12.67
CA LEU A 409 -9.15 -3.24 -11.94
C LEU A 409 -9.67 -4.04 -10.75
N GLN A 410 -10.66 -3.55 -9.98
CA GLN A 410 -11.35 -4.36 -8.98
C GLN A 410 -12.08 -5.56 -9.60
N GLY A 411 -12.60 -5.43 -10.82
CA GLY A 411 -13.11 -6.56 -11.59
C GLY A 411 -12.03 -7.61 -11.91
N VAL A 412 -10.83 -7.17 -12.30
CA VAL A 412 -9.68 -8.07 -12.53
C VAL A 412 -9.22 -8.75 -11.23
N VAL A 413 -9.17 -8.01 -10.12
CA VAL A 413 -8.82 -8.53 -8.78
C VAL A 413 -9.83 -9.60 -8.37
N MET A 414 -11.14 -9.32 -8.46
CA MET A 414 -12.22 -10.26 -8.16
C MET A 414 -12.10 -11.56 -8.97
N LEU A 415 -11.99 -11.45 -10.30
CA LEU A 415 -11.91 -12.62 -11.19
C LEU A 415 -10.65 -13.45 -10.93
N THR A 416 -9.53 -12.80 -10.62
CA THR A 416 -8.26 -13.49 -10.34
C THR A 416 -8.28 -14.13 -8.94
N GLY A 417 -8.91 -13.50 -7.94
CA GLY A 417 -9.14 -14.08 -6.61
C GLY A 417 -10.00 -15.35 -6.68
N MET A 418 -11.12 -15.29 -7.41
CA MET A 418 -11.97 -16.45 -7.69
C MET A 418 -11.20 -17.57 -8.41
N ALA A 419 -10.38 -17.23 -9.40
CA ALA A 419 -9.54 -18.20 -10.10
C ALA A 419 -8.50 -18.86 -9.16
N ILE A 420 -7.93 -18.11 -8.21
CA ILE A 420 -7.02 -18.64 -7.18
C ILE A 420 -7.74 -19.59 -6.22
N GLN A 421 -8.96 -19.25 -5.78
CA GLN A 421 -9.78 -20.14 -4.94
C GLN A 421 -10.05 -21.47 -5.64
N LEU A 422 -10.51 -21.42 -6.90
CA LEU A 422 -10.77 -22.59 -7.73
C LEU A 422 -9.49 -23.41 -7.98
N ALA A 423 -8.35 -22.76 -8.25
CA ALA A 423 -7.07 -23.43 -8.45
C ALA A 423 -6.53 -24.11 -7.16
N LYS A 424 -6.92 -23.62 -5.98
CA LYS A 424 -6.67 -24.27 -4.68
C LYS A 424 -7.73 -25.32 -4.29
N GLY A 425 -8.71 -25.60 -5.16
CA GLY A 425 -9.77 -26.58 -4.92
C GLY A 425 -10.92 -26.09 -4.02
N TYR A 426 -11.01 -24.78 -3.74
CA TYR A 426 -12.10 -24.20 -2.96
C TYR A 426 -13.20 -23.67 -3.87
N THR A 427 -14.38 -24.28 -3.81
CA THR A 427 -15.50 -24.02 -4.73
C THR A 427 -16.62 -23.16 -4.15
N ARG A 428 -16.59 -22.85 -2.84
CA ARG A 428 -17.59 -21.99 -2.17
C ARG A 428 -17.29 -20.50 -2.38
N LEU A 429 -17.29 -20.06 -3.63
CA LEU A 429 -17.07 -18.67 -3.98
C LEU A 429 -18.24 -17.82 -3.48
N GLU A 430 -17.95 -16.63 -2.96
CA GLU A 430 -18.97 -15.65 -2.56
C GLU A 430 -18.86 -14.35 -3.38
N PRO A 431 -19.36 -14.31 -4.63
CA PRO A 431 -19.26 -13.11 -5.48
C PRO A 431 -19.83 -11.84 -4.86
N LEU A 432 -20.89 -11.97 -4.05
CA LEU A 432 -21.49 -10.84 -3.35
C LEU A 432 -20.56 -10.24 -2.28
N LEU A 433 -19.68 -11.04 -1.66
CA LEU A 433 -18.70 -10.54 -0.69
C LEU A 433 -17.62 -9.73 -1.41
N TYR A 434 -17.09 -10.24 -2.53
CA TYR A 434 -16.18 -9.47 -3.40
C TYR A 434 -16.81 -8.14 -3.86
N VAL A 435 -18.08 -8.13 -4.25
CA VAL A 435 -18.77 -6.88 -4.66
C VAL A 435 -18.89 -5.90 -3.49
N LYS A 436 -19.31 -6.37 -2.31
CA LYS A 436 -19.44 -5.51 -1.12
C LYS A 436 -18.11 -4.88 -0.71
N ASP A 437 -17.05 -5.66 -0.69
CA ASP A 437 -15.76 -5.20 -0.21
C ASP A 437 -15.02 -4.34 -1.25
N LEU A 438 -14.72 -4.92 -2.42
CA LEU A 438 -13.87 -4.29 -3.44
C LEU A 438 -14.55 -3.08 -4.09
N PHE A 439 -15.88 -3.13 -4.29
CA PHE A 439 -16.64 -2.07 -4.97
C PHE A 439 -17.45 -1.18 -4.02
N GLY A 440 -17.82 -1.68 -2.83
CA GLY A 440 -18.56 -0.91 -1.83
C GLY A 440 -17.67 -0.11 -0.88
N LEU A 441 -16.56 -0.69 -0.44
CA LEU A 441 -15.65 -0.06 0.54
C LEU A 441 -14.40 0.51 -0.16
N GLN A 442 -13.53 -0.35 -0.68
CA GLN A 442 -12.20 0.05 -1.18
C GLN A 442 -12.24 0.96 -2.41
N LEU A 443 -13.26 0.81 -3.29
CA LEU A 443 -13.39 1.63 -4.48
C LEU A 443 -13.50 3.14 -4.17
N VAL A 444 -14.09 3.49 -3.02
CA VAL A 444 -14.22 4.87 -2.57
C VAL A 444 -12.83 5.49 -2.36
N GLU A 445 -11.92 4.80 -1.67
CA GLU A 445 -10.54 5.27 -1.46
C GLU A 445 -9.81 5.52 -2.77
N PHE A 446 -9.89 4.57 -3.70
CA PHE A 446 -9.27 4.73 -5.02
C PHE A 446 -9.86 5.91 -5.80
N TRP A 447 -11.17 6.16 -5.69
CA TRP A 447 -11.81 7.35 -6.29
C TRP A 447 -11.35 8.66 -5.65
N LEU A 448 -11.20 8.71 -4.31
CA LEU A 448 -10.63 9.88 -3.62
C LEU A 448 -9.21 10.18 -4.10
N VAL A 449 -8.39 9.15 -4.29
CA VAL A 449 -7.02 9.28 -4.83
C VAL A 449 -7.03 9.70 -6.30
N CYS A 450 -7.95 9.21 -7.14
CA CYS A 450 -8.13 9.68 -8.52
C CYS A 450 -8.42 11.18 -8.60
N VAL A 451 -9.31 11.68 -7.74
CA VAL A 451 -9.64 13.11 -7.65
C VAL A 451 -8.43 13.94 -7.23
N LEU A 452 -7.70 13.51 -6.20
CA LEU A 452 -6.48 14.17 -5.75
C LEU A 452 -5.41 14.23 -6.85
N ALA A 453 -5.18 13.11 -7.55
CA ALA A 453 -4.17 13.03 -8.61
C ALA A 453 -4.49 13.97 -9.79
N MET A 454 -5.76 14.02 -10.22
CA MET A 454 -6.22 14.98 -11.22
C MET A 454 -6.09 16.43 -10.74
N ALA A 455 -6.35 16.71 -9.46
CA ALA A 455 -6.18 18.04 -8.88
C ALA A 455 -4.71 18.48 -8.85
N VAL A 456 -3.80 17.61 -8.41
CA VAL A 456 -2.35 17.86 -8.41
C VAL A 456 -1.86 18.19 -9.81
N HIS A 457 -2.18 17.38 -10.82
CA HIS A 457 -1.79 17.66 -12.20
C HIS A 457 -2.41 18.95 -12.76
N SER A 458 -3.65 19.28 -12.39
CA SER A 458 -4.35 20.50 -12.81
C SER A 458 -3.74 21.77 -12.18
N VAL A 459 -3.42 21.74 -10.89
CA VAL A 459 -2.87 22.89 -10.15
C VAL A 459 -1.42 23.15 -10.54
N VAL A 460 -0.57 22.12 -10.48
CA VAL A 460 0.89 22.24 -10.63
C VAL A 460 1.31 22.63 -12.05
N ASN A 461 0.56 22.22 -13.08
CA ASN A 461 0.88 22.46 -14.49
C ASN A 461 2.31 22.04 -14.90
N ASN A 462 2.79 20.92 -14.37
CA ASN A 462 4.00 20.24 -14.82
C ASN A 462 3.83 18.72 -14.63
N LYS A 463 3.93 17.94 -15.71
CA LYS A 463 3.71 16.48 -15.71
C LYS A 463 4.57 15.74 -14.68
N TYR A 464 5.89 15.97 -14.72
CA TYR A 464 6.86 15.30 -13.87
C TYR A 464 6.73 15.69 -12.39
N LEU A 465 6.50 16.98 -12.12
CA LEU A 465 6.30 17.46 -10.76
C LEU A 465 4.96 16.96 -10.17
N GLY A 466 3.91 16.83 -10.99
CA GLY A 466 2.63 16.27 -10.56
C GLY A 466 2.74 14.80 -10.12
N HIS A 467 3.40 13.95 -10.93
CA HIS A 467 3.67 12.57 -10.53
C HIS A 467 4.51 12.49 -9.25
N PHE A 468 5.53 13.35 -9.12
CA PHE A 468 6.39 13.38 -7.94
C PHE A 468 5.65 13.82 -6.66
N ILE A 469 4.73 14.79 -6.76
CA ILE A 469 3.87 15.21 -5.65
C ILE A 469 2.92 14.09 -5.22
N MET A 470 2.41 13.27 -6.14
CA MET A 470 1.62 12.09 -5.77
C MET A 470 2.44 11.02 -5.06
N VAL A 471 3.68 10.76 -5.53
CA VAL A 471 4.60 9.85 -4.82
C VAL A 471 4.95 10.39 -3.43
N LEU A 472 5.22 11.70 -3.30
CA LEU A 472 5.44 12.35 -2.01
C LEU A 472 4.22 12.21 -1.09
N PHE A 473 3.00 12.44 -1.61
CA PHE A 473 1.77 12.30 -0.85
C PHE A 473 1.67 10.92 -0.20
N TYR A 474 1.91 9.83 -0.95
CA TYR A 474 1.92 8.49 -0.36
C TYR A 474 3.03 8.29 0.68
N VAL A 475 4.23 8.81 0.45
CA VAL A 475 5.34 8.71 1.42
C VAL A 475 5.02 9.46 2.71
N ILE A 476 4.45 10.67 2.62
CA ILE A 476 3.99 11.44 3.77
C ILE A 476 2.88 10.67 4.49
N THR A 477 1.78 10.26 3.84
CA THR A 477 0.68 9.59 4.56
C THR A 477 1.09 8.28 5.22
N ASN A 478 1.99 7.50 4.60
CA ASN A 478 2.55 6.27 5.19
C ASN A 478 3.54 6.52 6.35
N THR A 479 4.00 7.76 6.55
CA THR A 479 4.92 8.12 7.64
C THR A 479 4.28 9.03 8.68
N MET A 480 3.21 9.75 8.35
CA MET A 480 2.57 10.79 9.17
C MET A 480 2.15 10.28 10.56
N GLY A 481 1.59 9.07 10.65
CA GLY A 481 1.26 8.46 11.94
C GLY A 481 2.46 8.31 12.89
N LYS A 482 3.69 8.16 12.36
CA LYS A 482 4.91 8.08 13.18
C LYS A 482 5.32 9.40 13.83
N PHE A 483 4.66 10.51 13.50
CA PHE A 483 4.88 11.85 14.07
C PHE A 483 3.77 12.24 15.05
N GLY A 484 3.05 11.27 15.62
CA GLY A 484 1.81 11.50 16.38
C GLY A 484 0.63 11.98 15.52
N LEU A 485 0.81 12.18 14.21
CA LEU A 485 -0.20 12.70 13.29
C LEU A 485 -1.11 11.58 12.74
N GLU A 486 -1.79 10.90 13.65
CA GLU A 486 -2.58 9.68 13.41
C GLU A 486 -4.09 9.94 13.17
N HIS A 487 -4.58 11.17 13.32
CA HIS A 487 -6.02 11.43 13.23
C HIS A 487 -6.52 11.36 11.78
N ARG A 488 -7.48 10.47 11.51
CA ARG A 488 -8.01 10.19 10.16
C ARG A 488 -8.81 11.36 9.54
N LEU A 489 -9.01 12.47 10.27
CA LEU A 489 -9.77 13.66 9.84
C LEU A 489 -8.96 14.66 8.98
N TYR A 490 -7.64 14.72 9.11
CA TYR A 490 -6.78 15.53 8.22
C TYR A 490 -5.98 14.69 7.22
N ASN A 491 -5.82 13.39 7.47
CA ASN A 491 -5.17 12.46 6.57
C ASN A 491 -6.09 12.15 5.38
N TYR A 492 -5.93 12.86 4.26
CA TYR A 492 -6.82 12.73 3.10
C TYR A 492 -6.92 11.28 2.60
N ALA A 493 -8.16 10.83 2.37
CA ALA A 493 -8.50 9.45 2.02
C ALA A 493 -8.08 8.39 3.06
N SER A 494 -7.82 8.79 4.31
CA SER A 494 -7.71 7.87 5.43
C SER A 494 -9.11 7.51 5.94
N ILE A 495 -9.49 6.26 5.70
CA ILE A 495 -10.73 5.64 6.16
C ILE A 495 -10.34 4.59 7.21
N PRO A 496 -11.21 4.27 8.20
CA PRO A 496 -10.95 3.18 9.12
C PRO A 496 -10.78 1.84 8.42
N ASP A 497 -9.78 1.07 8.85
CA ASP A 497 -9.60 -0.29 8.41
C ASP A 497 -10.80 -1.16 8.85
N HIS A 498 -11.14 -2.16 8.05
CA HIS A 498 -12.24 -3.07 8.31
C HIS A 498 -11.78 -4.52 8.21
N THR A 499 -12.39 -5.40 9.00
CA THR A 499 -12.18 -6.85 8.90
C THR A 499 -13.51 -7.53 8.66
N TYR A 500 -13.54 -8.46 7.70
CA TYR A 500 -14.66 -9.37 7.53
C TYR A 500 -14.34 -10.72 8.17
N SER A 501 -15.29 -11.27 8.92
CA SER A 501 -15.25 -12.63 9.45
C SER A 501 -16.51 -13.38 9.06
N ASP A 502 -16.42 -14.66 8.72
CA ASP A 502 -17.61 -15.49 8.42
C ASP A 502 -18.59 -15.56 9.61
N MET A 503 -18.11 -15.28 10.83
CA MET A 503 -18.92 -15.22 12.05
C MET A 503 -19.61 -13.85 12.22
N ASN A 504 -18.84 -12.75 12.29
CA ASN A 504 -19.38 -11.40 12.58
C ASN A 504 -19.73 -10.58 11.34
N ARG A 505 -19.47 -11.09 10.13
CA ARG A 505 -19.44 -10.35 8.86
C ARG A 505 -18.55 -9.11 9.01
N PHE A 506 -19.02 -7.93 8.60
CA PHE A 506 -18.34 -6.65 8.83
C PHE A 506 -18.66 -6.00 10.20
N GLY A 507 -19.51 -6.62 11.03
CA GLY A 507 -19.87 -6.19 12.39
C GLY A 507 -19.83 -4.67 12.66
N PRO A 508 -18.98 -4.20 13.59
CA PRO A 508 -18.92 -2.78 13.98
C PRO A 508 -18.24 -1.87 12.93
N PHE A 509 -17.47 -2.43 11.99
CA PHE A 509 -16.58 -1.68 11.10
C PHE A 509 -17.31 -0.81 10.05
N LEU A 510 -18.55 -1.17 9.65
CA LEU A 510 -19.26 -0.44 8.59
C LEU A 510 -19.65 0.99 8.96
N ARG A 511 -20.00 1.27 10.22
CA ARG A 511 -20.50 2.59 10.62
C ARG A 511 -19.39 3.65 10.54
N PRO A 512 -18.18 3.46 11.11
CA PRO A 512 -17.07 4.40 10.94
C PRO A 512 -16.69 4.57 9.48
N VAL A 513 -16.51 3.46 8.74
CA VAL A 513 -16.13 3.47 7.31
C VAL A 513 -17.08 4.33 6.49
N PHE A 514 -18.40 4.20 6.68
CA PHE A 514 -19.38 5.01 5.96
C PHE A 514 -19.26 6.51 6.26
N TRP A 515 -19.12 6.91 7.52
CA TRP A 515 -19.02 8.34 7.89
C TRP A 515 -17.72 8.97 7.40
N PHE A 516 -16.58 8.29 7.55
CA PHE A 516 -15.29 8.75 7.01
C PHE A 516 -15.30 8.78 5.47
N SER A 517 -15.91 7.80 4.81
CA SER A 517 -16.13 7.78 3.35
C SER A 517 -16.93 9.01 2.89
N ALA A 518 -18.06 9.29 3.55
CA ALA A 518 -18.91 10.44 3.23
C ALA A 518 -18.18 11.77 3.44
N TYR A 519 -17.47 11.93 4.56
CA TYR A 519 -16.66 13.10 4.87
C TYR A 519 -15.60 13.38 3.78
N TRP A 520 -14.81 12.36 3.41
CA TRP A 520 -13.80 12.53 2.37
C TRP A 520 -14.40 12.66 0.96
N ALA A 521 -15.54 12.04 0.67
CA ALA A 521 -16.23 12.22 -0.61
C ALA A 521 -16.71 13.67 -0.82
N VAL A 522 -17.24 14.31 0.23
CA VAL A 522 -17.59 15.75 0.19
C VAL A 522 -16.34 16.61 0.01
N CYS A 523 -15.23 16.28 0.67
CA CYS A 523 -13.94 16.94 0.46
C CYS A 523 -13.46 16.79 -1.00
N ALA A 524 -13.59 15.59 -1.59
CA ALA A 524 -13.24 15.33 -2.98
C ALA A 524 -14.07 16.16 -3.96
N VAL A 525 -15.35 16.46 -3.69
CA VAL A 525 -16.14 17.41 -4.50
C VAL A 525 -15.51 18.81 -4.51
N LEU A 526 -15.04 19.30 -3.35
CA LEU A 526 -14.34 20.58 -3.25
C LEU A 526 -12.99 20.55 -4.01
N VAL A 527 -12.21 19.47 -3.85
CA VAL A 527 -10.92 19.27 -4.55
C VAL A 527 -11.11 19.19 -6.07
N ALA A 528 -12.12 18.45 -6.55
CA ALA A 528 -12.46 18.35 -7.97
C ALA A 528 -12.95 19.69 -8.55
N MET A 529 -13.68 20.49 -7.77
CA MET A 529 -14.08 21.85 -8.15
C MET A 529 -12.84 22.76 -8.31
N VAL A 530 -11.90 22.73 -7.36
CA VAL A 530 -10.63 23.47 -7.46
C VAL A 530 -9.83 23.02 -8.69
N ALA A 531 -9.70 21.72 -8.92
CA ALA A 531 -9.05 21.17 -10.11
C ALA A 531 -9.66 21.69 -11.41
N CYS A 532 -10.99 21.68 -11.52
CA CYS A 532 -11.74 22.18 -12.67
C CYS A 532 -11.53 23.69 -12.89
N LEU A 533 -11.48 24.51 -11.83
CA LEU A 533 -11.21 25.95 -11.92
C LEU A 533 -9.79 26.23 -12.43
N PHE A 534 -8.80 25.47 -11.97
CA PHE A 534 -7.38 25.60 -12.34
C PHE A 534 -7.00 24.88 -13.66
N TRP A 535 -7.93 24.16 -14.30
CA TRP A 535 -7.72 23.48 -15.57
C TRP A 535 -7.23 24.45 -16.65
N VAL A 536 -6.03 24.16 -17.17
CA VAL A 536 -5.33 25.04 -18.11
C VAL A 536 -5.87 24.82 -19.53
N ARG A 537 -6.33 25.92 -20.14
CA ARG A 537 -6.78 26.03 -21.53
C ARG A 537 -6.10 27.24 -22.15
N GLY A 538 -5.49 27.08 -23.31
CA GLY A 538 -4.62 28.06 -23.97
C GLY A 538 -3.19 28.10 -23.42
N LEU A 539 -2.35 28.94 -24.05
CA LEU A 539 -0.90 29.02 -23.85
C LEU A 539 -0.45 29.77 -22.57
N ALA A 540 -1.37 30.25 -21.74
CA ALA A 540 -1.04 31.09 -20.58
C ALA A 540 -0.53 30.28 -19.38
N VAL A 541 0.80 30.20 -19.23
CA VAL A 541 1.49 29.39 -18.20
C VAL A 541 1.48 30.07 -16.82
N ASP A 542 1.43 31.41 -16.76
CA ASP A 542 1.66 32.20 -15.54
C ASP A 542 0.65 31.95 -14.42
N TRP A 543 1.15 31.62 -13.22
CA TRP A 543 0.33 31.40 -12.01
C TRP A 543 -0.59 32.59 -11.67
N ARG A 544 -0.08 33.83 -11.78
CA ARG A 544 -0.85 35.07 -11.53
C ARG A 544 -1.98 35.28 -12.53
N TRP A 545 -1.86 34.75 -13.75
CA TRP A 545 -2.93 34.79 -14.75
C TRP A 545 -3.96 33.68 -14.49
N ARG A 546 -3.48 32.47 -14.20
CA ARG A 546 -4.32 31.31 -13.85
C ARG A 546 -5.21 31.58 -12.63
N LEU A 547 -4.70 32.24 -11.59
CA LEU A 547 -5.50 32.65 -10.43
C LEU A 547 -6.60 33.68 -10.78
N ARG A 548 -6.29 34.65 -11.65
CA ARG A 548 -7.29 35.61 -12.15
C ARG A 548 -8.38 34.92 -12.98
N LEU A 549 -7.98 33.98 -13.84
CA LEU A 549 -8.91 33.18 -14.65
C LEU A 549 -9.80 32.27 -13.78
N ALA A 550 -9.23 31.62 -12.75
CA ALA A 550 -9.98 30.82 -11.78
C ALA A 550 -11.02 31.66 -11.03
N ARG A 551 -10.66 32.87 -10.57
CA ARG A 551 -11.60 33.82 -9.95
C ARG A 551 -12.72 34.23 -10.93
N GLY A 552 -12.40 34.52 -12.20
CA GLY A 552 -13.42 34.85 -13.22
C GLY A 552 -14.33 33.68 -13.63
N ARG A 553 -13.89 32.43 -13.42
CA ARG A 553 -14.70 31.21 -13.61
C ARG A 553 -15.61 30.90 -12.41
N PHE A 554 -15.32 31.45 -11.24
CA PHE A 554 -16.05 31.19 -10.01
C PHE A 554 -17.33 32.05 -9.95
N ARG A 555 -18.42 31.54 -10.53
CA ARG A 555 -19.72 32.21 -10.61
C ARG A 555 -20.72 31.63 -9.60
N ALA A 556 -21.94 32.18 -9.57
CA ALA A 556 -23.01 31.78 -8.67
C ALA A 556 -23.26 30.25 -8.52
N PRO A 557 -23.27 29.41 -9.58
CA PRO A 557 -23.49 27.96 -9.40
C PRO A 557 -22.29 27.28 -8.73
N GLN A 558 -21.04 27.67 -9.04
CA GLN A 558 -19.86 27.13 -8.36
C GLN A 558 -19.85 27.53 -6.88
N TRP A 559 -20.21 28.78 -6.58
CA TRP A 559 -20.33 29.26 -5.19
C TRP A 559 -21.34 28.44 -4.38
N ARG A 560 -22.53 28.16 -4.93
CA ARG A 560 -23.56 27.34 -4.23
C ARG A 560 -23.03 25.95 -3.88
N ILE A 561 -22.36 25.28 -4.82
CA ILE A 561 -21.75 23.96 -4.60
C ILE A 561 -20.63 24.03 -3.55
N ALA A 562 -19.78 25.07 -3.62
CA ALA A 562 -18.70 25.29 -2.66
C ALA A 562 -19.23 25.46 -1.23
N VAL A 563 -20.28 26.27 -1.04
CA VAL A 563 -20.87 26.53 0.28
C VAL A 563 -21.62 25.29 0.80
N SER A 564 -22.39 24.59 -0.03
CA SER A 564 -23.11 23.38 0.42
C SER A 564 -22.16 22.25 0.80
N ALA A 565 -21.12 22.01 -0.02
CA ALA A 565 -20.11 21.01 0.29
C ALA A 565 -19.24 21.42 1.49
N GLY A 566 -18.89 22.71 1.64
CA GLY A 566 -18.19 23.22 2.82
C GLY A 566 -18.99 23.04 4.11
N ALA A 567 -20.28 23.35 4.10
CA ALA A 567 -21.17 23.14 5.25
C ALA A 567 -21.32 21.66 5.60
N ALA A 568 -21.51 20.79 4.61
CA ALA A 568 -21.58 19.34 4.81
C ALA A 568 -20.25 18.76 5.35
N PHE A 569 -19.11 19.23 4.85
CA PHE A 569 -17.78 18.82 5.32
C PHE A 569 -17.56 19.17 6.79
N LEU A 570 -17.92 20.39 7.21
CA LEU A 570 -17.84 20.81 8.62
C LEU A 570 -18.81 20.04 9.52
N ALA A 571 -20.05 19.79 9.06
CA ALA A 571 -21.03 19.02 9.83
C ALA A 571 -20.60 17.55 10.02
N LEU A 572 -20.13 16.90 8.96
CA LEU A 572 -19.61 15.52 9.01
C LEU A 572 -18.34 15.43 9.85
N GLY A 573 -17.40 16.36 9.69
CA GLY A 573 -16.18 16.42 10.49
C GLY A 573 -16.46 16.64 11.97
N GLY A 574 -17.40 17.53 12.31
CA GLY A 574 -17.86 17.74 13.68
C GLY A 574 -18.55 16.53 14.29
N PHE A 575 -19.38 15.81 13.51
CA PHE A 575 -20.00 14.56 13.95
C PHE A 575 -18.96 13.45 14.20
N ILE A 576 -17.99 13.29 13.30
CA ILE A 576 -16.88 12.34 13.49
C ILE A 576 -16.09 12.71 14.75
N PHE A 577 -15.64 13.96 14.88
CA PHE A 577 -14.88 14.44 16.05
C PHE A 577 -15.64 14.23 17.38
N TYR A 578 -16.95 14.44 17.39
CA TYR A 578 -17.79 14.16 18.55
C TYR A 578 -17.79 12.66 18.91
N ASN A 579 -17.84 11.77 17.92
CA ASN A 579 -17.74 10.32 18.16
C ASN A 579 -16.32 9.92 18.61
N THR A 580 -15.27 10.41 17.94
CA THR A 580 -13.89 9.94 18.12
C THR A 580 -13.16 10.55 19.32
N ASN A 581 -13.51 11.77 19.74
CA ASN A 581 -12.79 12.52 20.78
C ASN A 581 -13.62 12.88 22.02
N ILE A 582 -14.96 12.86 21.93
CA ILE A 582 -15.87 13.23 23.02
C ILE A 582 -16.63 12.01 23.56
N LEU A 583 -17.20 11.17 22.69
CA LEU A 583 -17.82 9.90 23.11
C LEU A 583 -16.77 8.81 23.35
N HIS A 584 -15.83 8.66 22.43
CA HIS A 584 -14.63 7.84 22.58
C HIS A 584 -13.46 8.71 23.06
N HIS A 585 -12.52 8.11 23.79
CA HIS A 585 -11.25 8.76 24.07
C HIS A 585 -10.27 8.47 22.93
N TYR A 586 -9.91 9.50 22.17
CA TYR A 586 -8.80 9.42 21.23
C TYR A 586 -7.48 9.56 21.99
N ARG A 587 -6.56 8.62 21.75
CA ARG A 587 -5.17 8.64 22.19
C ARG A 587 -4.28 8.38 20.99
N THR A 588 -3.12 9.04 20.94
CA THR A 588 -2.07 8.68 20.00
C THR A 588 -1.32 7.43 20.48
N THR A 589 -0.58 6.77 19.59
CA THR A 589 0.35 5.69 19.98
C THR A 589 1.29 6.18 21.09
N TYR A 590 1.84 7.39 20.95
CA TYR A 590 2.72 7.98 21.96
C TYR A 590 2.05 8.18 23.32
N GLN A 591 0.84 8.74 23.39
CA GLN A 591 0.14 8.91 24.68
C GLN A 591 -0.09 7.56 25.38
N SER A 592 -0.26 6.49 24.61
CA SER A 592 -0.38 5.12 25.12
C SER A 592 0.98 4.56 25.60
N GLU A 593 2.07 4.89 24.91
CA GLU A 593 3.44 4.58 25.33
C GLU A 593 3.86 5.36 26.59
N ASP A 594 3.53 6.65 26.72
CA ASP A 594 3.80 7.46 27.92
C ASP A 594 3.02 6.94 29.13
N LEU A 595 1.73 6.61 28.99
CA LEU A 595 0.96 5.97 30.06
C LEU A 595 1.58 4.63 30.50
N THR A 596 2.08 3.84 29.54
CA THR A 596 2.81 2.59 29.82
C THR A 596 4.15 2.84 30.53
N ALA A 597 4.88 3.88 30.13
CA ALA A 597 6.15 4.28 30.74
C ALA A 597 5.94 4.86 32.15
N ARG A 598 4.88 5.64 32.37
CA ARG A 598 4.48 6.13 33.70
C ARG A 598 4.07 4.98 34.59
N TYR A 599 3.29 4.02 34.08
CA TYR A 599 2.94 2.80 34.81
C TYR A 599 4.18 2.06 35.31
N GLU A 600 5.17 1.85 34.43
CA GLU A 600 6.42 1.21 34.82
C GLU A 600 7.22 2.07 35.82
N LYS A 601 7.41 3.38 35.59
CA LYS A 601 8.19 4.25 36.48
C LYS A 601 7.58 4.34 37.89
N GLU A 602 6.26 4.51 37.99
CA GLU A 602 5.60 4.81 39.27
C GLU A 602 5.19 3.58 40.07
N TYR A 603 4.77 2.49 39.42
CA TYR A 603 4.18 1.32 40.09
C TYR A 603 5.10 0.10 40.15
N LYS A 604 6.22 0.04 39.42
CA LYS A 604 7.21 -1.06 39.50
C LYS A 604 7.79 -1.26 40.91
N LYS A 605 7.74 -0.24 41.77
CA LYS A 605 8.05 -0.36 43.21
C LYS A 605 7.19 -1.42 43.93
N TYR A 606 5.96 -1.66 43.45
CA TYR A 606 5.05 -2.65 44.00
C TYR A 606 5.27 -4.08 43.48
N LEU A 607 6.21 -4.30 42.54
CA LEU A 607 6.52 -5.63 41.97
C LEU A 607 6.91 -6.69 43.03
N LYS A 608 7.53 -6.26 44.13
CA LYS A 608 7.93 -7.13 45.25
C LYS A 608 7.01 -7.03 46.47
N THR A 609 5.98 -6.19 46.43
CA THR A 609 5.04 -6.03 47.54
C THR A 609 4.17 -7.29 47.64
N PRO A 610 3.98 -7.89 48.83
CA PRO A 610 3.03 -8.98 49.01
C PRO A 610 1.62 -8.58 48.53
N GLN A 611 1.05 -9.39 47.65
CA GLN A 611 -0.29 -9.20 47.08
C GLN A 611 -1.06 -10.52 47.23
N PRO A 612 -2.40 -10.47 47.42
CA PRO A 612 -3.18 -11.68 47.58
C PRO A 612 -3.25 -12.44 46.24
N LYS A 613 -3.41 -13.76 46.30
CA LYS A 613 -3.63 -14.59 45.11
C LYS A 613 -5.11 -14.90 44.99
N ILE A 614 -5.63 -14.77 43.77
CA ILE A 614 -6.95 -15.27 43.40
C ILE A 614 -6.90 -16.80 43.50
N ALA A 615 -7.70 -17.38 44.39
CA ALA A 615 -7.75 -18.81 44.65
C ALA A 615 -8.93 -19.48 43.91
N ALA A 616 -10.05 -18.78 43.79
CA ALA A 616 -11.19 -19.16 42.95
C ALA A 616 -11.86 -17.92 42.37
N VAL A 617 -12.54 -18.10 41.24
CA VAL A 617 -13.24 -17.06 40.49
C VAL A 617 -14.66 -17.55 40.21
N ASN A 618 -15.65 -16.74 40.57
CA ASN A 618 -17.03 -16.93 40.14
C ASN A 618 -17.47 -15.64 39.41
N LEU A 619 -17.95 -15.78 38.18
CA LEU A 619 -18.37 -14.66 37.33
C LEU A 619 -19.76 -14.95 36.79
N ARG A 620 -20.65 -13.97 36.94
CA ARG A 620 -21.85 -13.83 36.14
C ARG A 620 -21.63 -12.67 35.17
N VAL A 621 -21.63 -12.96 33.88
CA VAL A 621 -21.53 -11.94 32.83
C VAL A 621 -22.86 -11.84 32.11
N ASP A 622 -23.51 -10.69 32.24
CA ASP A 622 -24.70 -10.35 31.47
C ASP A 622 -24.25 -9.54 30.24
N LEU A 623 -24.32 -10.17 29.05
CA LEU A 623 -23.90 -9.59 27.76
C LEU A 623 -25.10 -8.98 27.01
N ASP A 624 -24.95 -7.76 26.52
CA ASP A 624 -25.94 -7.07 25.67
C ASP A 624 -25.27 -6.58 24.37
N PRO A 625 -24.96 -7.52 23.44
CA PRO A 625 -24.16 -7.24 22.26
C PRO A 625 -24.96 -6.64 21.09
N SER A 626 -26.30 -6.63 21.15
CA SER A 626 -27.18 -6.10 20.11
C SER A 626 -27.49 -4.61 20.27
N ARG A 627 -27.12 -3.98 21.39
CA ARG A 627 -27.17 -2.52 21.52
C ARG A 627 -26.06 -1.86 20.72
N ALA A 628 -26.33 -0.65 20.26
CA ALA A 628 -25.39 0.17 19.48
C ALA A 628 -24.06 0.50 20.19
N ASP A 629 -24.00 0.32 21.52
CA ASP A 629 -22.85 0.53 22.41
C ASP A 629 -22.24 -0.79 22.93
N ALA A 630 -22.61 -1.94 22.36
CA ALA A 630 -22.16 -3.31 22.66
C ALA A 630 -21.61 -3.54 24.09
N ARG A 631 -22.49 -3.89 25.04
CA ARG A 631 -22.19 -3.79 26.48
C ARG A 631 -21.98 -5.14 27.15
N ALA A 632 -21.13 -5.17 28.17
CA ALA A 632 -20.99 -6.28 29.10
C ALA A 632 -21.06 -5.78 30.55
N ARG A 633 -21.89 -6.44 31.37
CA ARG A 633 -21.90 -6.27 32.83
C ARG A 633 -21.35 -7.52 33.49
N ILE A 634 -20.31 -7.33 34.30
CA ILE A 634 -19.58 -8.40 34.95
C ILE A 634 -19.82 -8.26 36.45
N HIS A 635 -20.62 -9.17 37.00
CA HIS A 635 -20.80 -9.35 38.43
C HIS A 635 -19.88 -10.50 38.86
N GLY A 636 -18.81 -10.18 39.60
CA GLY A 636 -17.78 -11.14 39.97
C GLY A 636 -17.59 -11.28 41.47
N SER A 637 -17.17 -12.48 41.88
CA SER A 637 -16.67 -12.75 43.22
C SER A 637 -15.36 -13.53 43.12
N TYR A 638 -14.30 -13.00 43.73
CA TYR A 638 -13.02 -13.69 43.88
C TYR A 638 -12.86 -14.18 45.31
N ALA A 639 -12.55 -15.47 45.47
CA ALA A 639 -11.95 -15.96 46.71
C ALA A 639 -10.46 -15.58 46.68
N ILE A 640 -10.03 -14.72 47.59
CA ILE A 640 -8.65 -14.24 47.69
C ILE A 640 -7.94 -14.95 48.84
N ALA A 641 -6.67 -15.30 48.67
CA ALA A 641 -5.88 -15.98 49.70
C ALA A 641 -4.49 -15.34 49.82
N ASN A 642 -4.05 -15.04 51.03
CA ASN A 642 -2.68 -14.61 51.25
C ASN A 642 -1.73 -15.80 51.27
N ARG A 643 -1.10 -16.10 50.12
CA ARG A 643 -0.08 -17.16 49.99
C ARG A 643 1.35 -16.66 50.27
N ASN A 644 1.51 -15.47 50.85
CA ASN A 644 2.81 -14.91 51.20
C ASN A 644 3.12 -15.13 52.69
N ALA A 645 4.40 -15.10 53.07
CA ALA A 645 4.83 -15.23 54.46
C ALA A 645 4.60 -13.97 55.33
N GLN A 646 4.12 -12.87 54.75
CA GLN A 646 3.86 -11.60 55.43
C GLN A 646 2.37 -11.25 55.34
N PRO A 647 1.78 -10.58 56.35
CA PRO A 647 0.42 -10.08 56.27
C PRO A 647 0.24 -9.09 55.11
N VAL A 648 -0.90 -9.17 54.43
CA VAL A 648 -1.26 -8.25 53.33
C VAL A 648 -2.29 -7.25 53.83
N GLN A 649 -1.90 -5.99 53.95
CA GLN A 649 -2.84 -4.89 54.28
C GLN A 649 -3.25 -4.08 53.05
N ARG A 650 -2.34 -3.89 52.08
CA ARG A 650 -2.55 -3.03 50.90
C ARG A 650 -2.66 -3.88 49.63
N ILE A 651 -3.78 -3.76 48.93
CA ILE A 651 -4.07 -4.44 47.66
C ILE A 651 -4.00 -3.43 46.53
N LEU A 652 -3.06 -3.62 45.60
CA LEU A 652 -3.00 -2.88 44.35
C LEU A 652 -3.93 -3.56 43.35
N VAL A 653 -4.92 -2.85 42.83
CA VAL A 653 -5.90 -3.35 41.86
C VAL A 653 -5.71 -2.60 40.54
N THR A 654 -5.59 -3.34 39.44
CA THR A 654 -5.54 -2.79 38.08
C THR A 654 -6.82 -3.15 37.33
N ILE A 655 -7.50 -2.16 36.73
CA ILE A 655 -8.73 -2.26 35.95
C ILE A 655 -8.65 -1.27 34.78
N PRO A 656 -9.03 -1.62 33.53
CA PRO A 656 -9.02 -0.71 32.40
C PRO A 656 -9.85 0.57 32.63
N GLU A 657 -9.47 1.67 31.96
CA GLU A 657 -10.14 2.98 32.12
C GLU A 657 -11.54 3.02 31.49
N GLU A 658 -11.74 2.20 30.48
CA GLU A 658 -12.96 1.97 29.71
C GLU A 658 -14.05 1.32 30.57
N CYS A 659 -13.65 0.61 31.63
CA CYS A 659 -14.53 -0.07 32.57
C CYS A 659 -15.11 0.88 33.63
N ARG A 660 -16.43 0.86 33.80
CA ARG A 660 -17.13 1.59 34.86
C ARG A 660 -17.33 0.68 36.07
N ILE A 661 -16.73 1.03 37.19
CA ILE A 661 -16.89 0.30 38.45
C ILE A 661 -18.17 0.79 39.13
N HIS A 662 -19.16 -0.11 39.27
CA HIS A 662 -20.38 0.14 40.04
C HIS A 662 -20.22 -0.30 41.50
N ARG A 663 -19.46 -1.37 41.74
CA ARG A 663 -19.17 -1.88 43.10
C ARG A 663 -17.79 -2.52 43.17
N MET A 664 -17.08 -2.28 44.27
CA MET A 664 -15.99 -3.13 44.75
C MET A 664 -16.06 -3.21 46.27
N ALA A 665 -16.23 -4.43 46.80
CA ALA A 665 -16.37 -4.69 48.22
C ALA A 665 -15.47 -5.87 48.63
N PHE A 666 -14.50 -5.58 49.51
CA PHE A 666 -13.61 -6.59 50.08
C PHE A 666 -14.16 -7.11 51.41
N THR A 667 -13.89 -8.38 51.71
CA THR A 667 -14.03 -9.00 53.04
C THR A 667 -12.69 -9.65 53.41
N PRO A 668 -11.97 -9.23 54.46
CA PRO A 668 -12.27 -8.12 55.38
C PRO A 668 -12.45 -6.76 54.68
N ALA A 669 -13.21 -5.85 55.30
CA ALA A 669 -13.54 -4.57 54.71
C ALA A 669 -12.28 -3.76 54.32
N ALA A 670 -12.30 -3.14 53.13
CA ALA A 670 -11.23 -2.27 52.65
C ALA A 670 -11.75 -0.88 52.28
N SER A 671 -10.90 0.12 52.43
CA SER A 671 -11.12 1.50 51.98
C SER A 671 -10.20 1.81 50.79
N LEU A 672 -10.70 2.58 49.82
CA LEU A 672 -9.89 3.10 48.72
C LEU A 672 -8.94 4.19 49.26
N GLU A 673 -7.63 3.96 49.16
CA GLU A 673 -6.59 4.89 49.60
C GLU A 673 -6.33 5.97 48.53
N TRP A 674 -6.20 5.55 47.26
CA TRP A 674 -6.07 6.44 46.10
C TRP A 674 -6.38 5.69 44.79
N GLN A 675 -6.60 6.44 43.72
CA GLN A 675 -6.80 5.93 42.36
C GLN A 675 -6.14 6.83 41.30
N ASP A 676 -5.45 6.23 40.33
CA ASP A 676 -5.11 6.85 39.04
C ASP A 676 -5.96 6.20 37.95
N ARG A 677 -7.01 6.92 37.53
CA ARG A 677 -7.94 6.45 36.52
C ARG A 677 -7.34 6.41 35.10
N LYS A 678 -6.34 7.25 34.79
CA LYS A 678 -5.74 7.31 33.43
C LYS A 678 -4.83 6.13 33.13
N VAL A 679 -4.30 5.51 34.17
CA VAL A 679 -3.43 4.32 34.09
C VAL A 679 -4.17 3.05 34.55
N GLY A 680 -5.39 3.19 35.09
CA GLY A 680 -6.22 2.08 35.51
C GLY A 680 -5.78 1.44 36.84
N VAL A 681 -5.15 2.19 37.74
CA VAL A 681 -4.55 1.64 38.98
C VAL A 681 -5.21 2.22 40.22
N GLN A 682 -5.54 1.36 41.18
CA GLN A 682 -6.19 1.71 42.44
C GLN A 682 -5.49 1.01 43.61
N MET A 683 -5.48 1.65 44.78
CA MET A 683 -4.94 1.07 46.02
C MET A 683 -6.03 0.97 47.08
N TYR A 684 -6.24 -0.24 47.59
CA TYR A 684 -7.17 -0.53 48.68
C TYR A 684 -6.41 -0.90 49.94
N SER A 685 -6.79 -0.31 51.07
CA SER A 685 -6.25 -0.65 52.39
C SER A 685 -7.30 -1.41 53.21
N LEU A 686 -6.98 -2.64 53.57
CA LEU A 686 -7.80 -3.50 54.42
C LEU A 686 -7.80 -2.99 55.86
N ALA A 687 -8.98 -2.98 56.49
CA ALA A 687 -9.16 -2.66 57.91
C ALA A 687 -8.51 -3.71 58.83
N GLN A 688 -8.48 -4.97 58.39
CA GLN A 688 -7.74 -6.06 59.02
C GLN A 688 -6.77 -6.67 57.99
N PRO A 689 -5.45 -6.66 58.23
CA PRO A 689 -4.49 -7.27 57.31
C PRO A 689 -4.70 -8.79 57.22
N LEU A 690 -4.78 -9.33 56.00
CA LEU A 690 -4.87 -10.77 55.76
C LEU A 690 -3.58 -11.45 56.20
N ALA A 691 -3.63 -12.27 57.25
CA ALA A 691 -2.52 -13.06 57.76
C ALA A 691 -2.05 -14.12 56.75
N PRO A 692 -0.81 -14.65 56.86
CA PRO A 692 -0.35 -15.76 56.02
C PRO A 692 -1.29 -16.97 56.08
N GLY A 693 -1.76 -17.43 54.92
CA GLY A 693 -2.75 -18.51 54.79
C GLY A 693 -4.21 -18.09 54.92
N GLU A 694 -4.50 -16.86 55.35
CA GLU A 694 -5.87 -16.37 55.51
C GLU A 694 -6.55 -16.12 54.16
N THR A 695 -7.86 -16.34 54.12
CA THR A 695 -8.72 -16.13 52.96
C THR A 695 -9.73 -15.02 53.19
N GLY A 696 -10.07 -14.32 52.11
CA GLY A 696 -11.12 -13.31 52.06
C GLY A 696 -11.89 -13.37 50.74
N THR A 697 -12.74 -12.37 50.51
CA THR A 697 -13.47 -12.23 49.24
C THR A 697 -13.34 -10.82 48.66
N LEU A 698 -13.44 -10.71 47.34
CA LEU A 698 -13.69 -9.46 46.62
C LEU A 698 -14.95 -9.65 45.77
N GLU A 699 -16.03 -8.95 46.10
CA GLU A 699 -17.19 -8.78 45.22
C GLU A 699 -16.99 -7.53 44.36
N PHE A 700 -17.23 -7.64 43.05
CA PHE A 700 -17.14 -6.52 42.13
C PHE A 700 -18.27 -6.51 41.10
N GLU A 701 -18.64 -5.31 40.68
CA GLU A 701 -19.56 -5.07 39.57
C GLU A 701 -18.94 -4.04 38.64
N ILE A 702 -18.67 -4.47 37.40
CA ILE A 702 -18.00 -3.67 36.38
C ILE A 702 -18.83 -3.69 35.10
N GLU A 703 -19.04 -2.52 34.49
CA GLU A 703 -19.71 -2.35 33.21
C GLU A 703 -18.73 -1.86 32.15
N TYR A 704 -18.52 -2.68 31.12
CA TYR A 704 -17.87 -2.29 29.88
C TYR A 704 -18.95 -1.81 28.90
N ALA A 705 -18.85 -0.55 28.47
CA ALA A 705 -19.85 0.10 27.62
C ALA A 705 -19.20 1.22 26.77
N PRO A 706 -18.44 0.87 25.72
CA PRO A 706 -17.84 1.84 24.80
C PRO A 706 -18.93 2.68 24.13
N ARG A 707 -18.63 3.94 23.82
CA ARG A 707 -19.59 4.88 23.21
C ARG A 707 -19.01 5.52 21.96
N GLY A 708 -19.86 5.72 20.96
CA GLY A 708 -19.44 6.25 19.67
C GLY A 708 -18.55 5.23 18.93
N PHE A 709 -17.58 5.73 18.16
CA PHE A 709 -16.59 4.90 17.48
C PHE A 709 -15.20 5.54 17.60
N SER A 710 -14.17 4.70 17.66
CA SER A 710 -12.77 5.11 17.73
C SER A 710 -12.29 5.79 16.43
N ASN A 711 -11.25 6.62 16.52
CA ASN A 711 -10.50 7.06 15.33
C ASN A 711 -9.60 5.94 14.78
N GLY A 712 -9.19 5.00 15.64
CA GLY A 712 -8.49 3.77 15.27
C GLY A 712 -9.47 2.69 14.82
N ASP A 713 -9.13 1.43 15.08
CA ASP A 713 -10.01 0.33 14.72
C ASP A 713 -11.08 0.13 15.80
N PRO A 714 -12.31 -0.28 15.45
CA PRO A 714 -13.35 -0.61 16.41
C PRO A 714 -12.92 -1.69 17.40
N ASP A 715 -13.22 -1.47 18.67
CA ASP A 715 -13.04 -2.48 19.70
C ASP A 715 -13.98 -3.68 19.43
N THR A 716 -13.42 -4.90 19.50
CA THR A 716 -14.13 -6.15 19.22
C THR A 716 -14.41 -7.00 20.47
N ASN A 717 -14.17 -6.47 21.68
CA ASN A 717 -14.34 -7.22 22.93
C ASN A 717 -15.79 -7.71 23.12
N VAL A 718 -16.77 -6.89 22.72
CA VAL A 718 -18.20 -7.24 22.70
C VAL A 718 -18.77 -6.91 21.33
N VAL A 719 -19.31 -7.93 20.64
CA VAL A 719 -19.92 -7.84 19.31
C VAL A 719 -21.04 -8.87 19.14
N GLU A 720 -22.03 -8.56 18.29
CA GLU A 720 -23.24 -9.38 18.07
C GLU A 720 -22.97 -10.87 17.87
N ASN A 721 -22.01 -11.23 17.02
CA ASN A 721 -21.64 -12.63 16.80
C ASN A 721 -20.12 -12.80 16.83
N GLY A 722 -19.58 -13.16 18.00
CA GLY A 722 -18.15 -13.31 18.23
C GLY A 722 -17.55 -12.53 19.39
N THR A 723 -18.35 -12.11 20.38
CA THR A 723 -17.88 -11.52 21.63
C THR A 723 -16.75 -12.36 22.23
N PHE A 724 -15.56 -11.76 22.35
CA PHE A 724 -14.37 -12.38 22.94
C PHE A 724 -13.59 -11.31 23.71
N PHE A 725 -13.50 -11.50 25.02
CA PHE A 725 -12.62 -10.77 25.92
C PHE A 725 -12.04 -11.80 26.90
N ASP A 726 -10.89 -11.47 27.49
CA ASP A 726 -10.20 -12.36 28.42
C ASP A 726 -10.17 -11.77 29.85
N GLY A 727 -9.14 -12.09 30.62
CA GLY A 727 -8.98 -11.59 31.98
C GLY A 727 -8.75 -10.09 32.07
N ASP A 728 -8.33 -9.41 30.99
CA ASP A 728 -7.84 -8.04 31.04
C ASP A 728 -8.96 -7.01 31.37
N LEU A 729 -10.23 -7.35 31.14
CA LEU A 729 -11.39 -6.54 31.59
C LEU A 729 -11.74 -6.73 33.09
N LEU A 730 -11.07 -7.63 33.79
CA LEU A 730 -11.34 -7.98 35.19
C LEU A 730 -10.31 -7.34 36.15
N PRO A 731 -10.61 -7.24 37.46
CA PRO A 731 -9.64 -6.75 38.44
C PRO A 731 -8.40 -7.65 38.55
N HIS A 732 -7.22 -7.08 38.35
CA HIS A 732 -5.94 -7.76 38.56
C HIS A 732 -5.22 -7.26 39.81
N PHE A 733 -4.65 -8.18 40.60
CA PHE A 733 -3.88 -7.83 41.80
C PHE A 733 -2.39 -7.70 41.53
N GLY A 734 -1.80 -6.62 42.05
CA GLY A 734 -0.38 -6.33 41.96
C GLY A 734 0.06 -5.71 40.63
N TYR A 735 1.37 -5.47 40.53
CA TYR A 735 1.99 -4.91 39.34
C TYR A 735 2.12 -5.98 38.25
N ASN A 736 1.52 -5.75 37.09
CA ASN A 736 1.59 -6.62 35.92
C ASN A 736 2.54 -6.01 34.87
N PRO A 737 3.77 -6.52 34.68
CA PRO A 737 4.71 -5.92 33.74
C PRO A 737 4.16 -5.94 32.31
N PRO A 738 4.12 -4.78 31.61
CA PRO A 738 3.55 -4.69 30.28
C PRO A 738 4.30 -5.59 29.29
N PRO A 739 3.65 -6.06 28.19
CA PRO A 739 4.22 -7.06 27.28
C PRO A 739 5.61 -6.70 26.75
N GLN A 740 5.83 -5.41 26.47
CA GLN A 740 7.11 -4.85 26.01
C GLN A 740 8.22 -5.05 27.06
N ALA A 741 7.95 -4.74 28.33
CA ALA A 741 8.90 -4.88 29.43
C ALA A 741 9.28 -6.36 29.71
N ARG A 742 8.37 -7.31 29.44
CA ARG A 742 8.65 -8.75 29.57
C ARG A 742 9.78 -9.21 28.65
N SER A 743 9.90 -8.63 27.45
CA SER A 743 10.97 -8.94 26.49
C SER A 743 12.36 -8.51 27.00
N SER A 744 12.45 -7.33 27.59
CA SER A 744 13.68 -6.78 28.17
C SER A 744 14.06 -7.43 29.50
N SER A 745 13.09 -7.80 30.34
CA SER A 745 13.38 -8.47 31.63
C SER A 745 13.86 -9.91 31.46
N GLN A 746 13.37 -10.64 30.44
CA GLN A 746 13.93 -11.96 30.11
C GLN A 746 15.39 -11.87 29.63
N ALA A 747 15.77 -10.79 28.93
CA ALA A 747 17.16 -10.54 28.57
C ALA A 747 18.03 -10.13 29.78
N ALA A 748 17.48 -9.41 30.76
CA ALA A 748 18.21 -8.94 31.94
C ALA A 748 18.43 -10.03 33.01
N ASN A 749 17.46 -10.93 33.22
CA ASN A 749 17.59 -12.03 34.20
C ASN A 749 18.43 -13.22 33.68
N GLY A 750 18.90 -13.19 32.43
CA GLY A 750 19.83 -14.16 31.83
C GLY A 750 21.28 -14.01 32.30
N GLY A 751 21.50 -13.64 33.56
CA GLY A 751 22.82 -13.48 34.16
C GLY A 751 23.43 -14.82 34.58
N HIS A 752 24.48 -15.24 33.88
CA HIS A 752 25.32 -16.44 34.07
C HIS A 752 24.91 -17.70 33.28
N GLN A 753 25.90 -18.21 32.55
CA GLN A 753 25.88 -19.37 31.64
C GLN A 753 24.95 -19.26 30.43
N ARG A 754 25.56 -19.12 29.25
CA ARG A 754 24.89 -19.34 27.96
C ARG A 754 24.25 -20.73 27.94
N PRO A 755 22.93 -20.86 27.71
CA PRO A 755 22.38 -22.15 27.30
C PRO A 755 23.07 -22.56 26.00
N ARG A 756 23.62 -23.78 25.95
CA ARG A 756 23.89 -24.40 24.64
C ARG A 756 22.57 -24.45 23.87
N ARG A 757 22.61 -24.07 22.59
CA ARG A 757 21.41 -24.02 21.71
C ARG A 757 20.53 -25.26 21.90
N PRO A 758 19.20 -25.12 21.96
CA PRO A 758 18.32 -26.25 21.66
C PRO A 758 18.64 -26.77 20.25
N PRO A 759 18.63 -28.09 20.00
CA PRO A 759 18.60 -28.63 18.65
C PRO A 759 17.28 -28.28 17.94
N ASP A 760 17.26 -28.45 16.62
CA ASP A 760 16.24 -27.99 15.67
C ASP A 760 14.76 -28.01 16.13
N GLN A 761 14.02 -27.00 15.68
CA GLN A 761 12.57 -26.83 15.86
C GLN A 761 11.74 -27.83 15.00
N ARG A 762 11.96 -29.13 15.15
CA ARG A 762 11.13 -30.18 14.52
C ARG A 762 10.43 -31.14 15.49
N HIS A 763 10.58 -30.97 16.81
CA HIS A 763 10.02 -31.91 17.81
C HIS A 763 9.31 -31.30 19.04
N ILE A 764 8.87 -30.03 19.00
CA ILE A 764 8.17 -29.39 20.15
C ILE A 764 6.63 -29.43 20.02
N ALA A 765 6.07 -29.89 18.90
CA ALA A 765 4.62 -30.00 18.69
C ALA A 765 3.92 -31.15 19.47
N GLY A 766 4.69 -32.05 20.10
CA GLY A 766 4.14 -33.28 20.72
C GLY A 766 3.81 -33.22 22.21
N ARG A 767 3.94 -32.06 22.89
CA ARG A 767 3.93 -31.99 24.37
C ARG A 767 2.94 -31.01 25.01
N ARG A 768 1.95 -30.52 24.27
CA ARG A 768 0.84 -29.68 24.79
C ARG A 768 -0.57 -30.27 24.56
N LEU A 769 -0.64 -31.54 24.16
CA LEU A 769 -1.90 -32.26 23.87
C LEU A 769 -2.04 -33.58 24.64
N GLY A 770 -1.21 -33.81 25.66
CA GLY A 770 -1.25 -35.01 26.52
C GLY A 770 -2.09 -34.85 27.80
N ASP A 771 -2.14 -33.65 28.39
CA ASP A 771 -2.71 -33.42 29.73
C ASP A 771 -4.26 -33.28 29.77
N PHE A 772 -4.98 -33.89 28.82
CA PHE A 772 -6.45 -33.90 28.81
C PHE A 772 -7.07 -35.31 28.73
N ARG A 773 -6.26 -36.36 28.92
CA ARG A 773 -6.71 -37.73 29.23
C ARG A 773 -5.72 -38.39 30.16
N ASP A 774 -6.02 -38.36 31.45
CA ASP A 774 -6.18 -39.56 32.28
C ASP A 774 -6.29 -39.13 33.74
N GLY A 775 -7.49 -39.30 34.31
CA GLY A 775 -7.69 -39.28 35.74
C GLY A 775 -8.45 -40.54 36.11
N ASP A 776 -7.75 -41.53 36.68
CA ASP A 776 -8.19 -42.20 37.91
C ASP A 776 -7.12 -43.13 38.52
N ARG A 777 -7.24 -43.35 39.85
CA ARG A 777 -6.64 -44.43 40.70
C ARG A 777 -5.15 -44.35 41.11
N ASP A 778 -4.97 -43.89 42.35
CA ASP A 778 -4.43 -44.64 43.51
C ASP A 778 -3.37 -45.74 43.31
N GLY A 779 -2.29 -45.71 44.12
CA GLY A 779 -1.52 -46.93 44.42
C GLY A 779 -0.07 -46.77 44.87
N ALA A 780 0.13 -46.55 46.18
CA ALA A 780 1.30 -46.86 47.01
C ALA A 780 2.65 -47.37 46.39
N GLY A 781 3.75 -46.72 46.83
CA GLY A 781 4.89 -47.44 47.44
C GLY A 781 6.16 -47.66 46.60
N PRO A 782 7.36 -47.79 47.23
CA PRO A 782 8.65 -47.68 46.52
C PRO A 782 9.53 -48.95 46.56
N ASP A 783 10.48 -49.10 45.61
CA ASP A 783 11.92 -49.22 45.95
C ASP A 783 12.91 -49.33 44.75
N ARG A 784 14.09 -48.73 44.95
CA ARG A 784 15.49 -49.13 44.62
C ARG A 784 16.03 -49.52 43.21
N HIS A 785 17.35 -49.26 43.13
CA HIS A 785 18.43 -49.90 42.35
C HIS A 785 18.81 -49.44 40.92
N ARG A 786 19.92 -48.66 40.86
CA ARG A 786 21.04 -48.78 39.88
C ARG A 786 21.67 -50.18 39.96
N PRO A 787 22.36 -50.74 38.92
CA PRO A 787 23.40 -50.13 38.04
C PRO A 787 23.12 -50.38 36.52
N GLY A 788 24.00 -50.26 35.52
CA GLY A 788 25.46 -50.07 35.40
C GLY A 788 25.90 -49.85 33.93
N ARG A 789 27.20 -49.78 33.63
CA ARG A 789 27.82 -49.37 32.34
C ARG A 789 27.85 -50.45 31.22
N ILE A 790 28.32 -50.01 30.04
CA ILE A 790 28.81 -50.74 28.83
C ILE A 790 27.72 -50.85 27.73
N GLY A 791 27.95 -50.58 26.44
CA GLY A 791 29.12 -50.04 25.73
C GLY A 791 29.51 -50.85 24.48
N ALA A 792 28.94 -50.53 23.30
CA ALA A 792 29.35 -51.13 22.02
C ALA A 792 29.06 -50.24 20.79
N ARG A 793 29.89 -50.35 19.75
CA ARG A 793 29.70 -49.75 18.41
C ARG A 793 28.59 -50.49 17.65
N VAL A 794 27.88 -49.81 16.74
CA VAL A 794 27.24 -50.44 15.57
C VAL A 794 27.47 -49.57 14.32
N ASP A 795 27.70 -50.25 13.20
CA ASP A 795 28.11 -49.69 11.91
C ASP A 795 26.95 -49.13 11.07
N ARG A 796 27.29 -48.32 10.04
CA ARG A 796 26.35 -47.89 9.00
C ARG A 796 26.18 -48.97 7.93
N ARG A 797 24.95 -49.47 7.70
CA ARG A 797 24.47 -49.88 6.36
C ARG A 797 22.98 -49.59 6.15
N GLN A 798 22.59 -49.54 4.88
CA GLN A 798 21.30 -49.06 4.36
C GLN A 798 20.16 -50.06 4.57
N ALA A 799 18.93 -49.56 4.68
CA ALA A 799 17.71 -50.31 4.38
C ALA A 799 16.62 -49.37 3.83
N ALA A 800 15.93 -49.80 2.78
CA ALA A 800 14.71 -49.17 2.27
C ALA A 800 13.50 -50.06 2.63
N PRO A 801 12.29 -49.50 2.84
CA PRO A 801 11.09 -50.29 3.12
C PRO A 801 10.40 -50.76 1.83
N LEU A 802 9.98 -52.04 1.81
CA LEU A 802 9.06 -52.63 0.83
C LEU A 802 7.59 -52.54 1.35
N PRO A 803 6.58 -52.67 0.46
CA PRO A 803 5.14 -52.42 0.76
C PRO A 803 4.37 -53.72 1.08
N VAL A 804 3.03 -53.76 0.83
CA VAL A 804 2.06 -54.92 0.75
C VAL A 804 0.99 -54.92 1.89
N PRO A 805 -0.32 -55.24 1.69
CA PRO A 805 -1.20 -55.00 0.51
C PRO A 805 -2.77 -54.89 0.74
N PHE A 806 -3.54 -54.79 -0.36
CA PHE A 806 -4.96 -55.24 -0.59
C PHE A 806 -6.13 -54.68 0.29
N ALA A 807 -7.40 -54.61 -0.15
CA ALA A 807 -8.10 -55.23 -1.29
C ALA A 807 -9.10 -54.31 -2.04
N ARG A 808 -9.58 -54.78 -3.22
CA ARG A 808 -10.56 -54.14 -4.12
C ARG A 808 -11.98 -54.66 -3.91
N GLN A 809 -12.99 -53.91 -4.37
CA GLN A 809 -14.04 -54.47 -5.24
C GLN A 809 -14.47 -53.45 -6.31
N SER A 810 -14.83 -53.94 -7.49
CA SER A 810 -15.10 -53.15 -8.70
C SER A 810 -16.01 -53.92 -9.66
N ALA A 811 -17.03 -53.29 -10.24
CA ALA A 811 -17.92 -53.88 -11.23
C ALA A 811 -17.64 -53.38 -12.67
N GLN A 812 -18.00 -54.21 -13.66
CA GLN A 812 -17.70 -54.13 -15.10
C GLN A 812 -19.03 -54.22 -15.89
N LEU A 813 -19.21 -53.86 -17.18
CA LEU A 813 -18.43 -53.33 -18.33
C LEU A 813 -19.53 -52.74 -19.30
N PRO A 814 -19.38 -52.52 -20.64
CA PRO A 814 -18.23 -52.35 -21.53
C PRO A 814 -18.25 -51.08 -22.44
N LEU A 815 -17.15 -50.88 -23.17
CA LEU A 815 -17.02 -49.94 -24.30
C LEU A 815 -17.46 -50.56 -25.65
N ARG A 816 -17.83 -49.70 -26.62
CA ARG A 816 -17.65 -49.96 -28.07
C ARG A 816 -17.01 -48.75 -28.75
N ALA A 817 -16.26 -49.00 -29.81
CA ALA A 817 -15.26 -48.10 -30.37
C ALA A 817 -15.74 -47.28 -31.59
N PHE A 818 -14.98 -46.23 -31.95
CA PHE A 818 -14.50 -46.01 -33.33
C PHE A 818 -13.21 -45.16 -33.34
N GLY A 819 -12.37 -45.33 -34.36
CA GLY A 819 -10.96 -44.88 -34.40
C GLY A 819 -10.65 -43.58 -35.17
N PRO A 820 -9.36 -43.23 -35.35
CA PRO A 820 -8.89 -41.89 -35.74
C PRO A 820 -8.36 -41.77 -37.19
N LEU A 821 -8.33 -40.55 -37.75
CA LEU A 821 -7.70 -40.18 -39.04
C LEU A 821 -7.09 -38.74 -39.02
N PRO A 822 -6.19 -38.35 -39.96
CA PRO A 822 -4.86 -37.87 -39.54
C PRO A 822 -4.37 -36.52 -40.15
N ARG A 823 -3.04 -36.30 -40.14
CA ARG A 823 -2.31 -35.04 -40.45
C ARG A 823 -2.06 -34.75 -41.95
N ALA A 824 -2.16 -33.46 -42.28
CA ALA A 824 -1.28 -32.61 -43.12
C ALA A 824 -0.85 -32.99 -44.57
N ALA A 825 -1.08 -32.05 -45.52
CA ALA A 825 -0.29 -31.85 -46.76
C ALA A 825 -0.38 -30.40 -47.31
N ARG A 826 0.56 -30.03 -48.18
CA ARG A 826 0.76 -28.81 -49.04
C ARG A 826 1.41 -29.32 -50.37
N PRO A 827 1.68 -28.55 -51.47
CA PRO A 827 1.30 -27.17 -51.89
C PRO A 827 0.87 -27.05 -53.41
N LEU A 828 0.85 -25.82 -53.99
CA LEU A 828 0.84 -25.45 -55.45
C LEU A 828 -0.48 -25.74 -56.23
N GLU A 829 -0.89 -25.10 -57.35
CA GLU A 829 -0.39 -23.94 -58.14
C GLU A 829 -1.54 -23.28 -58.98
N ARG A 830 -1.30 -22.04 -59.50
CA ARG A 830 -1.76 -21.44 -60.79
C ARG A 830 -3.20 -20.92 -61.08
N ARG A 831 -3.18 -19.64 -61.53
CA ARG A 831 -3.88 -19.00 -62.69
C ARG A 831 -5.39 -18.69 -62.63
N ARG A 832 -5.70 -17.38 -62.60
CA ARG A 832 -5.96 -16.59 -63.83
C ARG A 832 -5.54 -15.12 -63.65
N ARG A 833 -5.38 -14.40 -64.76
CA ARG A 833 -4.75 -13.07 -64.91
C ARG A 833 -5.75 -12.11 -65.59
N ARG A 834 -5.74 -10.80 -65.21
CA ARG A 834 -5.72 -9.57 -66.06
C ARG A 834 -6.76 -9.42 -67.21
N HIS A 835 -7.23 -8.26 -67.68
CA HIS A 835 -6.82 -6.84 -67.52
C HIS A 835 -7.86 -5.89 -68.19
N LEU A 836 -7.89 -4.59 -67.81
CA LEU A 836 -8.16 -3.37 -68.66
C LEU A 836 -9.57 -3.22 -69.33
N LEU A 837 -10.09 -2.05 -69.77
CA LEU A 837 -9.69 -0.62 -69.88
C LEU A 837 -10.82 0.28 -69.25
N SER A 838 -10.67 1.53 -68.76
CA SER A 838 -10.36 2.84 -69.40
C SER A 838 -11.30 3.25 -70.57
N SER A 839 -11.72 4.50 -70.84
CA SER A 839 -11.79 5.82 -70.14
C SER A 839 -12.38 6.88 -71.14
N ARG A 840 -12.65 8.15 -70.71
CA ARG A 840 -13.06 9.35 -71.53
C ARG A 840 -14.54 9.37 -72.04
N THR A 841 -15.24 10.48 -72.34
CA THR A 841 -15.11 11.98 -72.20
C THR A 841 -16.55 12.57 -72.30
N ARG A 842 -17.07 13.44 -71.43
CA ARG A 842 -16.96 14.93 -71.31
C ARG A 842 -17.53 15.76 -72.48
N VAL A 843 -18.45 16.70 -72.15
CA VAL A 843 -18.72 18.07 -72.70
C VAL A 843 -20.12 18.34 -73.34
N GLN A 844 -20.81 19.40 -72.82
CA GLN A 844 -21.89 20.25 -73.38
C GLN A 844 -23.30 19.63 -73.70
N SER A 845 -24.43 20.37 -73.68
CA SER A 845 -24.71 21.81 -73.40
C SER A 845 -26.21 22.10 -73.11
N GLY A 846 -26.50 23.16 -72.33
CA GLY A 846 -27.78 23.92 -72.32
C GLY A 846 -28.99 23.27 -71.62
N SER A 847 -30.05 24.00 -71.23
CA SER A 847 -30.26 25.45 -71.04
C SER A 847 -31.70 25.71 -70.56
N HIS A 848 -31.93 26.70 -69.68
CA HIS A 848 -33.26 27.29 -69.34
C HIS A 848 -34.30 26.32 -68.70
N ASP A 849 -35.34 26.75 -67.96
CA ASP A 849 -35.69 28.05 -67.36
C ASP A 849 -36.62 27.83 -66.13
N GLU A 850 -36.91 28.90 -65.37
CA GLU A 850 -38.15 29.24 -64.61
C GLU A 850 -38.96 28.15 -63.84
N GLY A 851 -39.56 28.40 -62.66
CA GLY A 851 -39.74 29.62 -61.88
C GLY A 851 -40.55 29.35 -60.58
N HIS A 852 -41.00 30.42 -59.93
CA HIS A 852 -42.06 30.65 -58.89
C HIS A 852 -42.97 29.48 -58.40
N GLU A 853 -43.59 29.48 -57.21
CA GLU A 853 -43.66 30.38 -56.03
C GLU A 853 -44.35 29.64 -54.84
N ALA A 854 -44.50 30.29 -53.67
CA ALA A 854 -45.64 30.32 -52.72
C ALA A 854 -46.62 29.11 -52.54
N ASP A 855 -47.34 28.92 -51.42
CA ASP A 855 -47.32 29.36 -50.01
C ASP A 855 -48.49 28.60 -49.30
N ALA A 856 -48.60 28.67 -47.96
CA ALA A 856 -49.68 28.14 -47.11
C ALA A 856 -49.87 26.59 -47.10
N GLY A 857 -50.43 25.97 -46.05
CA GLY A 857 -50.98 26.44 -44.79
C GLY A 857 -52.22 25.62 -44.38
N VAL A 858 -52.63 25.71 -43.10
CA VAL A 858 -53.86 25.14 -42.46
C VAL A 858 -53.68 23.84 -41.64
N ARG A 859 -54.24 23.87 -40.41
CA ARG A 859 -54.52 22.77 -39.47
C ARG A 859 -56.04 22.58 -39.36
N TYR A 860 -56.54 21.40 -39.00
CA TYR A 860 -57.73 21.10 -38.15
C TYR A 860 -57.63 19.60 -37.76
N GLU A 861 -57.54 19.22 -36.46
CA GLU A 861 -58.62 18.72 -35.55
C GLU A 861 -59.17 17.31 -35.92
N GLU A 862 -59.00 16.29 -35.07
CA GLU A 862 -59.97 15.72 -34.08
C GLU A 862 -61.11 14.88 -34.74
N LEU A 863 -61.63 13.73 -34.26
CA LEU A 863 -61.74 13.10 -32.91
C LEU A 863 -62.07 11.58 -33.03
N ARG A 864 -61.79 10.78 -31.97
CA ARG A 864 -62.48 9.51 -31.53
C ARG A 864 -62.56 8.27 -32.46
N ALA A 865 -62.91 7.06 -32.01
CA ALA A 865 -62.69 6.26 -30.77
C ALA A 865 -63.48 4.91 -30.89
N LEU A 866 -63.26 3.97 -29.95
CA LEU A 866 -64.05 2.74 -29.67
C LEU A 866 -63.87 1.56 -30.66
N SER A 867 -63.90 0.28 -30.23
CA SER A 867 -63.81 -0.32 -28.88
C SER A 867 -63.35 -1.81 -28.96
N GLU A 868 -62.74 -2.37 -27.91
CA GLU A 868 -63.23 -3.53 -27.08
C GLU A 868 -63.25 -4.91 -27.80
N GLN A 869 -63.19 -6.11 -27.18
CA GLN A 869 -63.10 -6.66 -25.80
C GLN A 869 -62.57 -8.12 -25.97
N ASP A 870 -62.08 -8.93 -25.01
CA ASP A 870 -61.75 -8.84 -23.58
C ASP A 870 -60.64 -9.93 -23.30
N GLY A 871 -60.28 -10.47 -22.12
CA GLY A 871 -60.72 -10.27 -20.74
C GLY A 871 -60.22 -11.35 -19.75
N ALA A 872 -59.53 -10.91 -18.68
CA ALA A 872 -59.48 -11.50 -17.31
C ALA A 872 -59.00 -12.99 -17.10
N ASP A 873 -58.64 -13.50 -15.90
CA ASP A 873 -58.55 -12.97 -14.53
C ASP A 873 -57.63 -13.85 -13.61
N ARG A 874 -57.24 -13.34 -12.42
CA ARG A 874 -56.70 -14.03 -11.19
C ARG A 874 -55.26 -14.59 -11.20
N GLY A 875 -54.50 -14.61 -10.09
CA GLY A 875 -54.69 -13.94 -8.78
C GLY A 875 -53.92 -14.56 -7.58
N VAL A 876 -52.98 -13.79 -6.99
CA VAL A 876 -52.45 -13.85 -5.58
C VAL A 876 -51.64 -15.11 -5.13
N PRO A 877 -50.92 -15.13 -3.96
CA PRO A 877 -49.52 -15.63 -3.90
C PRO A 877 -49.21 -16.68 -2.80
N SER A 878 -47.95 -17.11 -2.64
CA SER A 878 -47.32 -17.40 -1.31
C SER A 878 -45.87 -17.93 -1.38
N VAL A 879 -45.16 -17.73 -0.25
CA VAL A 879 -43.83 -18.23 0.19
C VAL A 879 -42.59 -17.66 -0.51
#